data_AF-A0A1Y6BDT9-F1
#
_entry.id   AF-A0A1Y6BDT9-F1
#
_cell.length_a   1.000
_cell.length_b   1.000
_cell.length_c   1.000
_cell.angle_alpha   90.00
_cell.angle_beta   90.00
_cell.angle_gamma   90.00
#
_symmetry.space_group_name_H-M   'P 1'
#
loop_
_entity.id
_entity.type
_entity.pdbx_description
1 polymer ?
#
loop_
_entity_poly.entity_id
_entity_poly.type
_entity_poly.pdbx_seq_one_letter_code
_entity_poly.pdbx_strand_id
1 'polypeptide(L)'
;MTARCHILLSLVCLLLADLVMAQVFDASSWTQDEPLYLDGHWYLKRGELVDPQDVDYQNLQAWDVVDIPQDSIVPVGQSFVGTFVAVIRGLQTDRELGVMIPNVYTSGRYFIKSRDRVQMVGASGRVDSDPLRSEPSYLEVNEVIVPDESELLLIIQVSNATHSRSGIRDSVTLASPAYINLYETKQNLLGGAIFGILLMFGIYHLGLFIQRPRSRENLWWGLICLAFFINHSSILAVSDINSSEYMSYISRHRTRYLTSVIIPWLFFFYIDTLYPFRYKIVLRIYSVMGFTLLCLGLYFQPQVYTAFVYALQTYISLTVFHVVSRLWVATKNREAGGMASLISFVILTLGVVNDILYNERVINSAYLTPYFSICFVITQSLLQGYFHALSLKQVTYLSRDLQEQVDEKTKSLDDTNQELKAQVQETKQLVKVISHDIANPLSIIVGAAELLSRRVPEDDSAGQRLILKIIRAVETQERILNHIKHMQAIKDGKEAMDLVPINLREALDDMCFAFEERLAKKEISLDVTFSDEQDFIAMAEKVSLVNEVLNNLMSNAIKFSPHGGKIVIVVSREKDHGIAIRLIDQGIGIPDKLLTDLFEVGKPTSRQGTEGEKGTGFGMTIVKSYVEKYGGQLRIDSKDEEDHPNDHGTTMTVVLKEAS
;
A
#
# COMPACT_ATOMS: atom_id res chain seq x y z
N MET A 1 -56.91 -62.12 -2.28
CA MET A 1 -55.60 -61.88 -1.63
C MET A 1 -55.64 -60.85 -0.50
N THR A 2 -56.70 -60.04 -0.37
CA THR A 2 -56.80 -58.97 0.64
C THR A 2 -57.25 -59.42 2.04
N ALA A 3 -58.03 -60.50 2.17
CA ALA A 3 -58.46 -61.00 3.49
C ALA A 3 -57.36 -61.75 4.29
N ARG A 4 -56.40 -62.41 3.62
CA ARG A 4 -55.25 -63.05 4.28
C ARG A 4 -54.19 -62.06 4.75
N CYS A 5 -54.14 -60.86 4.15
CA CYS A 5 -53.18 -59.81 4.52
C CYS A 5 -53.60 -59.09 5.81
N HIS A 6 -54.91 -58.89 6.03
CA HIS A 6 -55.40 -58.32 7.28
C HIS A 6 -55.26 -59.25 8.47
N ILE A 7 -55.46 -60.57 8.30
CA ILE A 7 -55.25 -61.55 9.39
C ILE A 7 -53.76 -61.68 9.73
N LEU A 8 -52.85 -61.60 8.74
CA LEU A 8 -51.41 -61.56 9.00
C LEU A 8 -50.99 -60.25 9.67
N LEU A 9 -51.53 -59.10 9.28
CA LEU A 9 -51.22 -57.82 9.94
C LEU A 9 -51.79 -57.76 11.36
N SER A 10 -52.98 -58.32 11.60
CA SER A 10 -53.56 -58.39 12.94
C SER A 10 -52.87 -59.43 13.82
N LEU A 11 -52.42 -60.58 13.28
CA LEU A 11 -51.59 -61.54 14.02
C LEU A 11 -50.18 -61.01 14.27
N VAL A 12 -49.58 -60.25 13.35
CA VAL A 12 -48.29 -59.57 13.57
C VAL A 12 -48.45 -58.42 14.57
N CYS A 13 -49.56 -57.68 14.55
CA CYS A 13 -49.87 -56.70 15.59
C CYS A 13 -50.22 -57.34 16.95
N LEU A 14 -50.84 -58.53 17.00
CA LEU A 14 -51.09 -59.28 18.24
C LEU A 14 -49.84 -60.02 18.75
N LEU A 15 -48.91 -60.44 17.88
CA LEU A 15 -47.60 -60.97 18.24
C LEU A 15 -46.58 -59.88 18.59
N LEU A 16 -46.79 -58.64 18.13
CA LEU A 16 -46.01 -57.44 18.54
C LEU A 16 -46.63 -56.72 19.75
N ALA A 17 -47.89 -56.99 20.10
CA ALA A 17 -48.55 -56.41 21.27
C ALA A 17 -48.02 -56.99 22.60
N ASP A 18 -47.34 -58.14 22.57
CA ASP A 18 -46.71 -58.77 23.76
C ASP A 18 -45.21 -58.42 23.94
N LEU A 19 -44.71 -57.37 23.27
CA LEU A 19 -43.28 -57.01 23.32
C LEU A 19 -43.01 -55.50 23.29
N VAL A 20 -43.74 -54.73 24.10
CA VAL A 20 -43.35 -53.36 24.49
C VAL A 20 -43.27 -53.29 26.02
N MET A 21 -42.39 -54.12 26.59
CA MET A 21 -41.87 -53.94 27.94
C MET A 21 -40.55 -53.19 27.76
N ALA A 22 -40.43 -51.96 28.27
CA ALA A 22 -39.20 -51.21 28.03
C ALA A 22 -37.98 -51.99 28.55
N GLN A 23 -36.98 -52.10 27.68
CA GLN A 23 -35.83 -52.95 27.88
C GLN A 23 -35.07 -52.51 29.12
N VAL A 24 -34.83 -53.48 30.01
CA VAL A 24 -33.86 -53.34 31.08
C VAL A 24 -32.47 -53.52 30.45
N PHE A 25 -31.55 -52.59 30.73
CA PHE A 25 -30.16 -52.70 30.32
C PHE A 25 -29.50 -53.82 31.14
N ASP A 26 -29.13 -54.92 30.49
CA ASP A 26 -28.44 -56.04 31.13
C ASP A 26 -26.92 -55.82 31.13
N ALA A 27 -26.37 -55.56 32.31
CA ALA A 27 -24.96 -55.38 32.57
C ALA A 27 -24.27 -56.63 33.15
N SER A 28 -24.94 -57.80 33.17
CA SER A 28 -24.41 -59.03 33.77
C SER A 28 -23.12 -59.54 33.12
N SER A 29 -22.93 -59.27 31.83
CA SER A 29 -21.72 -59.63 31.07
C SER A 29 -20.70 -58.49 30.96
N TRP A 30 -20.94 -57.34 31.59
CA TRP A 30 -20.10 -56.16 31.44
C TRP A 30 -18.93 -56.18 32.44
N THR A 31 -17.69 -56.15 31.94
CA THR A 31 -16.46 -56.30 32.74
C THR A 31 -15.84 -54.98 33.21
N GLN A 32 -16.46 -53.83 32.88
CA GLN A 32 -15.97 -52.46 33.15
C GLN A 32 -14.66 -52.06 32.43
N ASP A 33 -14.11 -52.91 31.58
CA ASP A 33 -12.93 -52.60 30.74
C ASP A 33 -13.26 -51.64 29.60
N GLU A 34 -14.50 -51.71 29.11
CA GLU A 34 -15.06 -50.85 28.06
C GLU A 34 -16.28 -50.08 28.60
N PRO A 35 -16.61 -48.92 28.04
CA PRO A 35 -17.83 -48.18 28.41
C PRO A 35 -19.09 -48.95 28.03
N LEU A 36 -20.10 -48.96 28.92
CA LEU A 36 -21.45 -49.43 28.65
C LEU A 36 -22.34 -48.24 28.27
N TYR A 37 -22.74 -48.17 27.01
CA TYR A 37 -23.65 -47.14 26.50
C TYR A 37 -25.10 -47.53 26.79
N LEU A 38 -25.85 -46.62 27.40
CA LEU A 38 -27.28 -46.78 27.72
C LEU A 38 -28.16 -46.30 26.55
N ASP A 39 -27.83 -46.76 25.35
CA ASP A 39 -28.53 -46.40 24.11
C ASP A 39 -29.69 -47.37 23.87
N GLY A 40 -30.89 -46.83 23.66
CA GLY A 40 -32.12 -47.58 23.43
C GLY A 40 -33.28 -47.03 24.23
N HIS A 41 -34.11 -47.92 24.77
CA HIS A 41 -35.38 -47.59 25.38
C HIS A 41 -35.23 -47.03 26.80
N TRP A 42 -35.78 -45.84 27.01
CA TRP A 42 -35.89 -45.17 28.31
C TRP A 42 -37.36 -44.90 28.63
N TYR A 43 -37.71 -44.95 29.91
CA TYR A 43 -39.03 -44.52 30.38
C TYR A 43 -39.06 -43.00 30.51
N LEU A 44 -40.14 -42.36 30.08
CA LEU A 44 -40.35 -40.92 30.14
C LEU A 44 -41.71 -40.58 30.74
N LYS A 45 -41.70 -39.75 31.79
CA LYS A 45 -42.87 -39.02 32.26
C LYS A 45 -42.84 -37.60 31.71
N ARG A 46 -43.73 -37.29 30.76
CA ARG A 46 -43.83 -35.95 30.16
C ARG A 46 -44.58 -34.98 31.08
N GLY A 47 -44.08 -33.75 31.17
CA GLY A 47 -44.72 -32.65 31.89
C GLY A 47 -44.59 -32.69 33.40
N GLU A 48 -43.83 -33.63 33.96
CA GLU A 48 -43.76 -33.87 35.40
C GLU A 48 -42.32 -34.17 35.85
N LEU A 49 -41.94 -33.53 36.96
CA LEU A 49 -40.70 -33.78 37.69
C LEU A 49 -41.02 -34.72 38.86
N VAL A 50 -40.96 -36.03 38.62
CA VAL A 50 -41.34 -37.05 39.60
C VAL A 50 -40.30 -37.10 40.71
N ASP A 51 -40.71 -37.12 41.97
CA ASP A 51 -39.78 -37.29 43.10
C ASP A 51 -38.99 -38.59 42.90
N PRO A 52 -37.65 -38.55 42.87
CA PRO A 52 -36.84 -39.75 42.67
C PRO A 52 -37.13 -40.87 43.69
N GLN A 53 -37.64 -40.55 44.89
CA GLN A 53 -38.03 -41.58 45.87
C GLN A 53 -39.26 -42.40 45.41
N ASP A 54 -40.20 -41.77 44.70
CA ASP A 54 -41.45 -42.38 44.25
C ASP A 54 -41.31 -43.23 42.97
N VAL A 55 -40.13 -43.20 42.34
CA VAL A 55 -39.84 -43.96 41.13
C VAL A 55 -39.57 -45.43 41.47
N ASP A 56 -40.49 -46.33 41.11
CA ASP A 56 -40.36 -47.77 41.28
C ASP A 56 -40.66 -48.49 39.95
N TYR A 57 -40.02 -49.64 39.71
CA TYR A 57 -40.13 -50.44 38.49
C TYR A 57 -41.58 -50.79 38.13
N GLN A 58 -42.42 -51.06 39.13
CA GLN A 58 -43.84 -51.37 38.89
C GLN A 58 -44.60 -50.17 38.29
N ASN A 59 -44.25 -48.94 38.70
CA ASN A 59 -44.89 -47.72 38.23
C ASN A 59 -44.34 -47.26 36.86
N LEU A 60 -43.12 -47.65 36.50
CA LEU A 60 -42.49 -47.32 35.22
C LEU A 60 -43.22 -47.91 34.01
N GLN A 61 -43.88 -49.07 34.16
CA GLN A 61 -44.62 -49.70 33.06
C GLN A 61 -45.76 -48.83 32.51
N ALA A 62 -46.23 -47.85 33.28
CA ALA A 62 -47.27 -46.90 32.86
C ALA A 62 -46.70 -45.62 32.19
N TRP A 63 -45.38 -45.50 32.05
CA TRP A 63 -44.72 -44.33 31.46
C TRP A 63 -44.51 -44.51 29.96
N ASP A 64 -44.32 -43.41 29.23
CA ASP A 64 -44.00 -43.47 27.80
C ASP A 64 -42.62 -44.08 27.61
N VAL A 65 -42.41 -44.82 26.52
CA VAL A 65 -41.07 -45.30 26.12
C VAL A 65 -40.54 -44.40 25.02
N VAL A 66 -39.31 -43.91 25.18
CA VAL A 66 -38.59 -43.10 24.20
C VAL A 66 -37.20 -43.67 23.96
N ASP A 67 -36.68 -43.50 22.75
CA ASP A 67 -35.31 -43.88 22.43
C ASP A 67 -34.35 -42.75 22.78
N ILE A 68 -33.26 -43.08 23.46
CA ILE A 68 -32.11 -42.18 23.70
C ILE A 68 -30.88 -42.88 23.11
N PRO A 69 -29.98 -42.19 22.40
CA PRO A 69 -29.94 -40.75 22.12
C PRO A 69 -31.04 -40.26 21.16
N GLN A 70 -31.65 -39.12 21.47
CA GLN A 70 -32.62 -38.45 20.61
C GLN A 70 -32.46 -36.93 20.67
N ASP A 71 -32.51 -36.26 19.53
CA ASP A 71 -32.18 -34.84 19.41
C ASP A 71 -33.28 -33.91 19.99
N SER A 72 -34.55 -34.23 19.74
CA SER A 72 -35.67 -33.50 20.36
C SER A 72 -36.88 -34.40 20.57
N ILE A 73 -37.46 -34.32 21.76
CA ILE A 73 -38.64 -35.12 22.18
C ILE A 73 -39.95 -34.37 21.92
N VAL A 74 -39.86 -33.05 21.85
CA VAL A 74 -40.94 -32.14 21.43
C VAL A 74 -40.54 -31.41 20.15
N PRO A 75 -41.51 -30.89 19.37
CA PRO A 75 -41.22 -30.05 18.21
C PRO A 75 -40.24 -28.92 18.54
N VAL A 76 -39.37 -28.61 17.58
CA VAL A 76 -38.33 -27.59 17.75
C VAL A 76 -38.94 -26.25 18.16
N GLY A 77 -38.39 -25.66 19.22
CA GLY A 77 -38.83 -24.38 19.77
C GLY A 77 -39.87 -24.48 20.90
N GLN A 78 -40.39 -25.67 21.20
CA GLN A 78 -41.30 -25.87 22.33
C GLN A 78 -40.55 -26.15 23.64
N SER A 79 -41.03 -25.56 24.73
CA SER A 79 -40.57 -25.86 26.08
C SER A 79 -40.90 -27.30 26.49
N PHE A 80 -40.07 -27.89 27.34
CA PHE A 80 -40.21 -29.27 27.78
C PHE A 80 -39.81 -29.43 29.24
N VAL A 81 -40.62 -30.19 29.99
CA VAL A 81 -40.32 -30.66 31.34
C VAL A 81 -40.60 -32.15 31.35
N GLY A 82 -39.74 -32.95 32.00
CA GLY A 82 -40.00 -34.37 32.14
C GLY A 82 -38.95 -35.11 32.95
N THR A 83 -39.27 -36.35 33.29
CA THR A 83 -38.39 -37.27 34.03
C THR A 83 -38.11 -38.51 33.18
N PHE A 84 -36.84 -38.77 32.90
CA PHE A 84 -36.36 -39.96 32.21
C PHE A 84 -35.83 -40.98 33.22
N VAL A 85 -36.06 -42.26 32.94
CA VAL A 85 -35.54 -43.37 33.77
C VAL A 85 -35.00 -44.49 32.89
N ALA A 86 -33.75 -44.85 33.13
CA ALA A 86 -33.15 -46.09 32.64
C ALA A 86 -33.06 -47.12 33.77
N VAL A 87 -33.41 -48.37 33.47
CA VAL A 87 -33.33 -49.49 34.40
C VAL A 87 -32.13 -50.34 34.01
N ILE A 88 -31.15 -50.49 34.91
CA ILE A 88 -29.93 -51.27 34.68
C ILE A 88 -29.93 -52.45 35.67
N ARG A 89 -29.67 -53.68 35.19
CA ARG A 89 -29.59 -54.90 36.01
C ARG A 89 -28.29 -55.65 35.77
N GLY A 90 -27.91 -56.51 36.70
CA GLY A 90 -26.73 -57.36 36.59
C GLY A 90 -25.41 -56.63 36.90
N LEU A 91 -25.45 -55.51 37.61
CA LEU A 91 -24.25 -54.79 38.03
C LEU A 91 -23.48 -55.55 39.12
N GLN A 92 -22.14 -55.42 39.11
CA GLN A 92 -21.28 -55.90 40.18
C GLN A 92 -21.23 -54.86 41.31
N THR A 93 -21.66 -55.26 42.52
CA THR A 93 -21.93 -54.36 43.66
C THR A 93 -20.68 -53.91 44.43
N ASP A 94 -19.53 -54.54 44.18
CA ASP A 94 -18.28 -54.30 44.90
C ASP A 94 -17.29 -53.39 44.14
N ARG A 95 -17.66 -52.92 42.94
CA ARG A 95 -16.80 -52.08 42.09
C ARG A 95 -17.32 -50.66 41.99
N GLU A 96 -16.40 -49.71 42.04
CA GLU A 96 -16.68 -48.31 41.70
C GLU A 96 -17.11 -48.20 40.23
N LEU A 97 -18.22 -47.50 40.00
CA LEU A 97 -18.76 -47.15 38.71
C LEU A 97 -18.70 -45.64 38.53
N GLY A 98 -18.14 -45.22 37.41
CA GLY A 98 -18.30 -43.89 36.89
C GLY A 98 -19.57 -43.76 36.04
N VAL A 99 -20.35 -42.71 36.27
CA VAL A 99 -21.47 -42.34 35.39
C VAL A 99 -21.10 -41.08 34.64
N MET A 100 -21.04 -41.18 33.31
CA MET A 100 -20.86 -40.05 32.40
C MET A 100 -22.22 -39.68 31.82
N ILE A 101 -22.76 -38.56 32.29
CA ILE A 101 -23.99 -37.99 31.75
C ILE A 101 -23.60 -36.87 30.79
N PRO A 102 -23.85 -37.06 29.48
CA PRO A 102 -23.51 -36.06 28.49
C PRO A 102 -24.36 -34.81 28.65
N ASN A 103 -24.02 -33.77 27.90
CA ASN A 103 -24.76 -32.54 27.93
C ASN A 103 -26.22 -32.72 27.49
N VAL A 104 -27.14 -32.57 28.43
CA VAL A 104 -28.55 -32.27 28.14
C VAL A 104 -28.65 -30.79 27.82
N TYR A 105 -29.29 -30.45 26.69
CA TYR A 105 -29.32 -29.12 26.06
C TYR A 105 -29.67 -27.92 26.97
N THR A 106 -30.11 -28.12 28.21
CA THR A 106 -30.68 -27.10 29.09
C THR A 106 -30.30 -27.27 30.56
N SER A 107 -31.25 -27.70 31.40
CA SER A 107 -31.06 -27.92 32.82
C SER A 107 -31.47 -29.34 33.18
N GLY A 108 -30.69 -29.97 34.04
CA GLY A 108 -30.85 -31.36 34.41
C GLY A 108 -30.57 -31.57 35.89
N ARG A 109 -31.30 -32.47 36.55
CA ARG A 109 -30.89 -33.09 37.82
C ARG A 109 -30.79 -34.58 37.59
N TYR A 110 -29.72 -35.15 38.11
CA TYR A 110 -29.36 -36.53 37.85
C TYR A 110 -29.30 -37.27 39.16
N PHE A 111 -30.03 -38.37 39.22
CA PHE A 111 -30.14 -39.20 40.42
C PHE A 111 -29.91 -40.65 40.07
N ILE A 112 -29.37 -41.34 41.05
CA ILE A 112 -29.25 -42.79 41.04
C ILE A 112 -30.07 -43.31 42.20
N LYS A 113 -30.93 -44.28 41.93
CA LYS A 113 -31.68 -45.01 42.94
C LYS A 113 -31.25 -46.47 42.95
N SER A 114 -30.83 -46.92 44.12
CA SER A 114 -30.51 -48.32 44.43
C SER A 114 -31.34 -48.70 45.65
N ARG A 115 -32.30 -49.64 45.50
CA ARG A 115 -33.30 -49.97 46.52
C ARG A 115 -34.08 -48.72 47.00
N ASP A 116 -34.09 -48.44 48.30
CA ASP A 116 -34.77 -47.29 48.92
C ASP A 116 -33.86 -46.04 49.01
N ARG A 117 -32.61 -46.13 48.55
CA ARG A 117 -31.65 -45.04 48.63
C ARG A 117 -31.58 -44.30 47.30
N VAL A 118 -31.88 -43.01 47.36
CA VAL A 118 -31.68 -42.06 46.25
C VAL A 118 -30.44 -41.22 46.54
N GLN A 119 -29.53 -41.15 45.58
CA GLN A 119 -28.39 -40.25 45.58
C GLN A 119 -28.48 -39.29 44.39
N MET A 120 -28.38 -37.99 44.63
CA MET A 120 -28.15 -37.02 43.56
C MET A 120 -26.68 -37.12 43.15
N VAL A 121 -26.44 -37.47 41.89
CA VAL A 121 -25.08 -37.53 41.32
C VAL A 121 -24.72 -36.22 40.63
N GLY A 122 -25.67 -35.35 40.33
CA GLY A 122 -25.32 -34.00 39.95
C GLY A 122 -26.49 -33.19 39.46
N ALA A 123 -26.19 -31.96 39.10
CA ALA A 123 -27.14 -31.09 38.45
C ALA A 123 -26.42 -30.19 37.44
N SER A 124 -27.10 -29.89 36.35
CA SER A 124 -26.74 -28.85 35.40
C SER A 124 -27.79 -27.74 35.49
N GLY A 125 -27.42 -26.60 36.07
CA GLY A 125 -28.31 -25.45 36.18
C GLY A 125 -29.48 -25.68 37.14
N ARG A 126 -30.58 -24.96 36.94
CA ARG A 126 -31.76 -25.00 37.79
C ARG A 126 -32.95 -25.59 37.04
N VAL A 127 -33.31 -26.82 37.38
CA VAL A 127 -34.56 -27.45 36.93
C VAL A 127 -35.74 -26.91 37.73
N ASP A 128 -36.84 -26.58 37.05
CA ASP A 128 -38.11 -26.09 37.63
C ASP A 128 -39.28 -26.76 36.90
N SER A 129 -40.43 -26.89 37.57
CA SER A 129 -41.63 -27.47 36.95
C SER A 129 -42.30 -26.50 35.97
N ASP A 130 -42.07 -25.20 36.13
CA ASP A 130 -42.32 -24.18 35.11
C ASP A 130 -41.05 -23.98 34.28
N PRO A 131 -41.00 -24.44 33.02
CA PRO A 131 -39.78 -24.38 32.25
C PRO A 131 -39.26 -22.95 32.02
N LEU A 132 -40.13 -21.94 32.07
CA LEU A 132 -39.73 -20.52 31.94
C LEU A 132 -38.88 -20.03 33.13
N ARG A 133 -38.95 -20.71 34.28
CA ARG A 133 -38.15 -20.41 35.49
C ARG A 133 -36.87 -21.22 35.58
N SER A 134 -36.64 -22.12 34.62
CA SER A 134 -35.42 -22.93 34.60
C SER A 134 -34.20 -22.12 34.15
N GLU A 135 -33.03 -22.48 34.68
CA GLU A 135 -31.75 -21.86 34.33
C GLU A 135 -30.84 -22.92 33.70
N PRO A 136 -30.38 -22.74 32.44
CA PRO A 136 -29.58 -23.75 31.76
C PRO A 136 -28.10 -23.73 32.18
N SER A 137 -27.42 -24.88 32.11
CA SER A 137 -25.97 -24.99 32.34
C SER A 137 -25.32 -26.08 31.49
N TYR A 138 -24.04 -25.87 31.15
CA TYR A 138 -23.18 -26.87 30.50
C TYR A 138 -22.23 -27.48 31.55
N LEU A 139 -22.76 -28.37 32.38
CA LEU A 139 -21.95 -29.21 33.26
C LEU A 139 -22.12 -30.67 32.82
N GLU A 140 -21.04 -31.28 32.35
CA GLU A 140 -20.96 -32.74 32.26
C GLU A 140 -20.84 -33.27 33.69
N VAL A 141 -21.62 -34.29 34.01
CA VAL A 141 -21.60 -34.89 35.34
C VAL A 141 -20.91 -36.23 35.23
N ASN A 142 -19.74 -36.27 35.86
CA ASN A 142 -18.86 -37.43 35.94
C ASN A 142 -18.66 -37.75 37.43
N GLU A 143 -19.51 -38.63 37.95
CA GLU A 143 -19.46 -39.04 39.36
C GLU A 143 -19.07 -40.50 39.50
N VAL A 144 -18.39 -40.80 40.61
CA VAL A 144 -18.06 -42.16 41.01
C VAL A 144 -19.04 -42.62 42.08
N ILE A 145 -19.65 -43.78 41.86
CA ILE A 145 -20.60 -44.40 42.77
C ILE A 145 -20.23 -45.87 43.02
N VAL A 146 -20.68 -46.42 44.14
CA VAL A 146 -20.62 -47.86 44.42
C VAL A 146 -22.07 -48.33 44.56
N PRO A 147 -22.58 -49.18 43.64
CA PRO A 147 -23.96 -49.62 43.71
C PRO A 147 -24.17 -50.60 44.87
N ASP A 148 -25.21 -50.37 45.67
CA ASP A 148 -25.54 -51.21 46.83
C ASP A 148 -26.18 -52.55 46.41
N GLU A 149 -26.78 -52.63 45.21
CA GLU A 149 -27.43 -53.83 44.64
C GLU A 149 -27.13 -53.99 43.14
N SER A 150 -27.44 -55.17 42.57
CA SER A 150 -27.19 -55.46 41.15
C SER A 150 -28.19 -54.78 40.20
N GLU A 151 -29.20 -54.10 40.73
CA GLU A 151 -30.18 -53.30 40.00
C GLU A 151 -30.05 -51.82 40.38
N LEU A 152 -30.08 -50.95 39.37
CA LEU A 152 -29.89 -49.51 39.52
C LEU A 152 -30.83 -48.75 38.58
N LEU A 153 -31.50 -47.72 39.11
CA LEU A 153 -32.31 -46.79 38.33
C LEU A 153 -31.55 -45.49 38.14
N LEU A 154 -31.31 -45.11 36.88
CA LEU A 154 -30.74 -43.81 36.53
C LEU A 154 -31.87 -42.86 36.15
N ILE A 155 -32.08 -41.82 36.95
CA ILE A 155 -33.19 -40.88 36.84
C ILE A 155 -32.65 -39.52 36.42
N ILE A 156 -33.15 -38.99 35.30
CA ILE A 156 -32.76 -37.69 34.76
C ILE A 156 -34.00 -36.81 34.69
N GLN A 157 -34.05 -35.76 35.50
CA GLN A 157 -35.08 -34.73 35.46
C GLN A 157 -34.59 -33.57 34.60
N VAL A 158 -35.36 -33.14 33.60
CA VAL A 158 -34.98 -32.01 32.74
C VAL A 158 -36.04 -30.92 32.70
N SER A 159 -35.59 -29.69 32.49
CA SER A 159 -36.44 -28.56 32.15
C SER A 159 -35.76 -27.68 31.10
N ASN A 160 -36.49 -27.42 30.01
CA ASN A 160 -36.06 -26.60 28.88
C ASN A 160 -37.09 -25.52 28.56
N ALA A 161 -36.68 -24.24 28.67
CA ALA A 161 -37.31 -23.14 27.91
C ALA A 161 -36.33 -22.33 27.05
N THR A 162 -35.03 -22.57 27.16
CA THR A 162 -33.98 -21.69 26.62
C THR A 162 -33.35 -22.19 25.33
N HIS A 163 -33.50 -23.48 25.02
CA HIS A 163 -32.94 -24.11 23.84
C HIS A 163 -34.03 -24.60 22.90
N SER A 164 -33.80 -24.51 21.59
CA SER A 164 -34.80 -24.91 20.59
C SER A 164 -34.99 -26.44 20.48
N ARG A 165 -34.11 -27.25 21.09
CA ARG A 165 -34.16 -28.72 21.10
C ARG A 165 -34.19 -29.25 22.54
N SER A 166 -34.91 -30.34 22.79
CA SER A 166 -35.27 -30.80 24.16
C SER A 166 -34.94 -32.27 24.47
N GLY A 167 -34.14 -32.95 23.66
CA GLY A 167 -33.78 -34.36 23.87
C GLY A 167 -32.50 -34.57 24.67
N ILE A 168 -32.21 -35.84 25.01
CA ILE A 168 -30.88 -36.26 25.49
C ILE A 168 -30.06 -36.61 24.26
N ARG A 169 -29.19 -35.67 23.87
CA ARG A 169 -28.44 -35.73 22.62
C ARG A 169 -27.51 -36.94 22.61
N ASP A 170 -26.54 -37.01 23.51
CA ASP A 170 -25.50 -38.03 23.40
C ASP A 170 -25.77 -39.21 24.34
N SER A 171 -25.06 -40.31 24.12
CA SER A 171 -25.21 -41.56 24.87
C SER A 171 -24.84 -41.37 26.34
N VAL A 172 -25.76 -41.72 27.24
CA VAL A 172 -25.45 -41.81 28.68
C VAL A 172 -24.60 -43.06 28.90
N THR A 173 -23.46 -42.93 29.58
CA THR A 173 -22.45 -43.98 29.59
C THR A 173 -22.04 -44.36 31.01
N LEU A 174 -22.01 -45.66 31.30
CA LEU A 174 -21.39 -46.20 32.51
C LEU A 174 -19.97 -46.67 32.16
N ALA A 175 -18.98 -46.33 32.98
CA ALA A 175 -17.59 -46.72 32.76
C ALA A 175 -16.85 -46.88 34.09
N SER A 176 -15.65 -47.47 34.09
CA SER A 176 -14.80 -47.42 35.28
C SER A 176 -14.30 -45.98 35.53
N PRO A 177 -14.06 -45.57 36.79
CA PRO A 177 -13.47 -44.26 37.09
C PRO A 177 -12.14 -44.01 36.35
N ALA A 178 -11.33 -45.06 36.18
CA ALA A 178 -10.09 -45.00 35.41
C ALA A 178 -10.33 -44.67 33.93
N TYR A 179 -11.38 -45.24 33.32
CA TYR A 179 -11.77 -44.92 31.95
C TYR A 179 -12.21 -43.46 31.81
N ILE A 180 -13.06 -42.96 32.73
CA ILE A 180 -13.50 -41.56 32.72
C ILE A 180 -12.31 -40.61 32.81
N ASN A 181 -11.40 -40.84 33.76
CA ASN A 181 -10.23 -39.99 33.94
C ASN A 181 -9.31 -40.02 32.71
N LEU A 182 -9.11 -41.20 32.10
CA LEU A 182 -8.34 -41.34 30.87
C LEU A 182 -9.00 -40.60 29.70
N TYR A 183 -10.33 -40.70 29.57
CA TYR A 183 -11.11 -40.03 28.54
C TYR A 183 -11.01 -38.50 28.68
N GLU A 184 -11.25 -37.96 29.88
CA GLU A 184 -11.11 -36.53 30.19
C GLU A 184 -9.69 -36.04 29.95
N THR A 185 -8.68 -36.77 30.43
CA THR A 185 -7.26 -36.41 30.23
C THR A 185 -6.92 -36.36 28.74
N LYS A 186 -7.37 -37.33 27.95
CA LYS A 186 -7.14 -37.35 26.50
C LYS A 186 -7.83 -36.18 25.80
N GLN A 187 -9.07 -35.87 26.16
CA GLN A 187 -9.81 -34.72 25.60
C GLN A 187 -9.14 -33.38 25.96
N ASN A 188 -8.76 -33.21 27.23
CA ASN A 188 -8.08 -32.01 27.71
C ASN A 188 -6.70 -31.81 27.06
N LEU A 189 -5.91 -32.87 26.92
CA LEU A 189 -4.59 -32.80 26.25
C LEU A 189 -4.73 -32.45 24.77
N LEU A 190 -5.64 -33.11 24.05
CA LEU A 190 -5.89 -32.82 22.64
C LEU A 190 -6.45 -31.41 22.47
N GLY A 191 -7.46 -31.02 23.24
CA GLY A 191 -8.05 -29.68 23.21
C GLY A 191 -7.02 -28.59 23.53
N GLY A 192 -6.22 -28.78 24.59
CA GLY A 192 -5.15 -27.87 24.98
C GLY A 192 -4.08 -27.71 23.88
N ALA A 193 -3.67 -28.80 23.23
CA ALA A 193 -2.73 -28.75 22.12
C ALA A 193 -3.30 -27.97 20.92
N ILE A 194 -4.57 -28.22 20.57
CA ILE A 194 -5.28 -27.54 19.48
C ILE A 194 -5.33 -26.03 19.76
N PHE A 195 -5.69 -25.65 20.98
CA PHE A 195 -5.79 -24.26 21.40
C PHE A 195 -4.45 -23.55 21.39
N GLY A 196 -3.40 -24.20 21.89
CA GLY A 196 -2.04 -23.66 21.89
C GLY A 196 -1.55 -23.36 20.47
N ILE A 197 -1.79 -24.27 19.52
CA ILE A 197 -1.41 -24.09 18.12
C ILE A 197 -2.15 -22.91 17.49
N LEU A 198 -3.48 -22.85 17.61
CA LEU A 198 -4.29 -21.79 17.00
C LEU A 198 -3.96 -20.41 17.59
N LEU A 199 -3.77 -20.33 18.91
CA LEU A 199 -3.38 -19.09 19.58
C LEU A 199 -1.98 -18.62 19.13
N MET A 200 -1.01 -19.55 19.09
CA MET A 200 0.34 -19.25 18.64
C MET A 200 0.37 -18.70 17.21
N PHE A 201 -0.33 -19.35 16.27
CA PHE A 201 -0.41 -18.86 14.89
C PHE A 201 -1.14 -17.52 14.80
N GLY A 202 -2.21 -17.32 15.57
CA GLY A 202 -2.92 -16.05 15.65
C GLY A 202 -2.00 -14.89 16.07
N ILE A 203 -1.27 -15.06 17.17
CA ILE A 203 -0.32 -14.05 17.67
C ILE A 203 0.85 -13.85 16.67
N TYR A 204 1.38 -14.94 16.11
CA TYR A 204 2.49 -14.89 15.16
C TYR A 204 2.15 -14.02 13.93
N HIS A 205 1.00 -14.25 13.30
CA HIS A 205 0.60 -13.50 12.11
C HIS A 205 0.21 -12.05 12.43
N LEU A 206 -0.39 -11.78 13.59
CA LEU A 206 -0.58 -10.40 14.04
C LEU A 206 0.76 -9.69 14.28
N GLY A 207 1.75 -10.38 14.84
CA GLY A 207 3.12 -9.86 14.97
C GLY A 207 3.75 -9.53 13.62
N LEU A 208 3.59 -10.40 12.62
CA LEU A 208 4.02 -10.13 11.24
C LEU A 208 3.31 -8.93 10.63
N PHE A 209 2.02 -8.74 10.91
CA PHE A 209 1.26 -7.57 10.46
C PHE A 209 1.74 -6.27 11.11
N ILE A 210 2.03 -6.28 12.42
CA ILE A 210 2.59 -5.11 13.13
C ILE A 210 3.93 -4.68 12.51
N GLN A 211 4.78 -5.66 12.18
CA GLN A 211 6.06 -5.38 11.50
C GLN A 211 5.87 -4.93 10.05
N ARG A 212 4.77 -5.35 9.40
CA ARG A 212 4.47 -5.05 7.98
C ARG A 212 3.01 -4.71 7.76
N PRO A 213 2.57 -3.48 8.09
CA PRO A 213 1.15 -3.10 8.01
C PRO A 213 0.58 -3.10 6.59
N ARG A 214 1.45 -3.11 5.56
CA ARG A 214 1.03 -3.24 4.14
C ARG A 214 0.54 -4.66 3.80
N SER A 215 0.99 -5.66 4.54
CA SER A 215 0.64 -7.07 4.36
C SER A 215 -0.70 -7.41 5.04
N ARG A 216 -1.81 -6.92 4.48
CA ARG A 216 -3.17 -7.13 5.04
C ARG A 216 -3.55 -8.61 5.13
N GLU A 217 -2.93 -9.46 4.32
CA GLU A 217 -3.07 -10.92 4.39
C GLU A 217 -2.74 -11.48 5.78
N ASN A 218 -1.72 -10.94 6.47
CA ASN A 218 -1.33 -11.37 7.81
C ASN A 218 -2.34 -10.95 8.88
N LEU A 219 -2.97 -9.78 8.72
CA LEU A 219 -4.03 -9.32 9.61
C LEU A 219 -5.22 -10.27 9.56
N TRP A 220 -5.76 -10.51 8.35
CA TRP A 220 -6.92 -11.37 8.18
C TRP A 220 -6.65 -12.78 8.69
N TRP A 221 -5.47 -13.32 8.37
CA TRP A 221 -5.10 -14.66 8.76
C TRP A 221 -4.92 -14.82 10.28
N GLY A 222 -4.28 -13.84 10.94
CA GLY A 222 -4.19 -13.79 12.40
C GLY A 222 -5.58 -13.75 13.07
N LEU A 223 -6.50 -12.94 12.53
CA LEU A 223 -7.87 -12.86 13.02
C LEU A 223 -8.65 -14.17 12.79
N ILE A 224 -8.45 -14.87 11.67
CA ILE A 224 -9.07 -16.18 11.41
C ILE A 224 -8.57 -17.21 12.44
N CYS A 225 -7.27 -17.26 12.71
CA CYS A 225 -6.70 -18.17 13.70
C CYS A 225 -7.24 -17.91 15.11
N LEU A 226 -7.36 -16.63 15.50
CA LEU A 226 -7.96 -16.26 16.78
C LEU A 226 -9.46 -16.57 16.84
N ALA A 227 -10.19 -16.33 15.75
CA ALA A 227 -11.61 -16.68 15.68
C ALA A 227 -11.83 -18.20 15.77
N PHE A 228 -10.96 -19.01 15.13
CA PHE A 228 -10.95 -20.46 15.31
C PHE A 228 -10.60 -20.86 16.74
N PHE A 229 -9.61 -20.21 17.37
CA PHE A 229 -9.26 -20.47 18.78
C PHE A 229 -10.48 -20.25 19.69
N ILE A 230 -11.18 -19.12 19.56
CA ILE A 230 -12.37 -18.80 20.36
C ILE A 230 -13.54 -19.74 20.05
N ASN A 231 -13.73 -20.11 18.77
CA ASN A 231 -14.79 -21.03 18.37
C ASN A 231 -14.57 -22.43 18.97
N HIS A 232 -13.36 -22.97 18.84
CA HIS A 232 -13.04 -24.31 19.29
C HIS A 232 -12.93 -24.41 20.81
N SER A 233 -12.50 -23.36 21.51
CA SER A 233 -12.53 -23.31 22.98
C SER A 233 -13.95 -23.41 23.54
N SER A 234 -14.94 -22.93 22.76
CA SER A 234 -16.36 -23.06 23.10
C SER A 234 -16.95 -24.45 22.79
N ILE A 235 -16.24 -25.30 22.05
CA ILE A 235 -16.68 -26.65 21.62
C ILE A 235 -15.99 -27.75 22.43
N LEU A 236 -14.66 -27.75 22.49
CA LEU A 236 -13.83 -28.83 23.06
C LEU A 236 -13.56 -28.59 24.55
N ALA A 237 -14.59 -28.24 25.32
CA ALA A 237 -14.52 -27.76 26.71
C ALA A 237 -13.33 -28.32 27.51
N VAL A 238 -12.24 -27.54 27.68
CA VAL A 238 -11.17 -27.89 28.60
C VAL A 238 -11.69 -27.66 30.01
N SER A 239 -11.68 -28.71 30.83
CA SER A 239 -12.33 -28.75 32.15
C SER A 239 -11.92 -27.59 33.06
N ASP A 240 -10.66 -27.14 33.01
CA ASP A 240 -10.13 -26.11 33.91
C ASP A 240 -10.36 -24.66 33.44
N ILE A 241 -10.58 -24.42 32.14
CA ILE A 241 -10.96 -23.08 31.64
C ILE A 241 -12.46 -22.85 31.85
N ASN A 242 -13.24 -23.93 31.90
CA ASN A 242 -14.69 -23.94 32.02
C ASN A 242 -15.22 -24.23 33.43
N SER A 243 -14.34 -24.50 34.41
CA SER A 243 -14.69 -24.77 35.82
C SER A 243 -15.13 -23.53 36.59
N SER A 244 -15.01 -22.35 35.99
CA SER A 244 -15.40 -21.10 36.61
C SER A 244 -16.82 -20.71 36.18
N GLU A 245 -17.65 -20.24 37.13
CA GLU A 245 -18.98 -19.62 36.91
C GLU A 245 -18.99 -18.46 35.88
N TYR A 246 -17.85 -18.11 35.27
CA TYR A 246 -17.64 -16.89 34.48
C TYR A 246 -18.23 -16.93 33.07
N MET A 247 -18.48 -18.10 32.47
CA MET A 247 -19.11 -18.17 31.14
C MET A 247 -20.43 -18.93 31.18
N SER A 248 -21.49 -18.19 31.53
CA SER A 248 -22.88 -18.64 31.45
C SER A 248 -23.17 -19.38 30.13
N TYR A 249 -24.04 -20.40 30.19
CA TYR A 249 -24.58 -21.14 29.04
C TYR A 249 -24.88 -20.24 27.83
N ILE A 250 -25.52 -19.09 28.10
CA ILE A 250 -25.92 -18.11 27.08
C ILE A 250 -24.70 -17.52 26.37
N SER A 251 -23.68 -17.14 27.14
CA SER A 251 -22.43 -16.58 26.62
C SER A 251 -21.68 -17.59 25.76
N ARG A 252 -21.65 -18.87 26.15
CA ARG A 252 -20.98 -19.92 25.36
C ARG A 252 -21.64 -20.14 24.00
N HIS A 253 -22.97 -20.32 23.96
CA HIS A 253 -23.70 -20.46 22.70
C HIS A 253 -23.56 -19.21 21.81
N ARG A 254 -23.62 -18.02 22.42
CA ARG A 254 -23.46 -16.76 21.72
C ARG A 254 -22.07 -16.66 21.11
N THR A 255 -21.01 -16.93 21.87
CA THR A 255 -19.63 -16.92 21.38
C THR A 255 -19.45 -17.89 20.22
N ARG A 256 -19.96 -19.12 20.33
CA ARG A 256 -19.92 -20.11 19.25
C ARG A 256 -20.65 -19.62 18.00
N TYR A 257 -21.87 -19.11 18.14
CA TYR A 257 -22.64 -18.59 17.01
C TYR A 257 -21.96 -17.39 16.33
N LEU A 258 -21.49 -16.41 17.11
CA LEU A 258 -20.82 -15.22 16.57
C LEU A 258 -19.53 -15.58 15.84
N THR A 259 -18.72 -16.47 16.41
CA THR A 259 -17.49 -16.93 15.75
C THR A 259 -17.78 -17.73 14.48
N SER A 260 -18.85 -18.52 14.43
CA SER A 260 -19.32 -19.18 13.20
C SER A 260 -19.78 -18.21 12.11
N VAL A 261 -20.15 -16.96 12.44
CA VAL A 261 -20.42 -15.89 11.47
C VAL A 261 -19.13 -15.13 11.10
N ILE A 262 -18.28 -14.83 12.08
CA ILE A 262 -17.04 -14.06 11.89
C ILE A 262 -16.05 -14.81 11.01
N ILE A 263 -15.85 -16.12 11.22
CA ILE A 263 -14.86 -16.91 10.48
C ILE A 263 -15.11 -16.85 8.96
N PRO A 264 -16.32 -17.19 8.43
CA PRO A 264 -16.61 -17.03 7.01
C PRO A 264 -16.44 -15.58 6.52
N TRP A 265 -16.82 -14.61 7.36
CA TRP A 265 -16.68 -13.19 7.01
C TRP A 265 -15.22 -12.80 6.78
N LEU A 266 -14.33 -13.22 7.67
CA LEU A 266 -12.89 -12.98 7.55
C LEU A 266 -12.30 -13.73 6.35
N PHE A 267 -12.70 -14.98 6.09
CA PHE A 267 -12.27 -15.73 4.90
C PHE A 267 -12.64 -15.04 3.59
N PHE A 268 -13.83 -14.43 3.54
CA PHE A 268 -14.27 -13.69 2.36
C PHE A 268 -13.31 -12.53 2.04
N PHE A 269 -12.94 -11.72 3.04
CA PHE A 269 -12.01 -10.61 2.86
C PHE A 269 -10.55 -11.07 2.64
N TYR A 270 -10.15 -12.15 3.29
CA TYR A 270 -8.83 -12.75 3.09
C TYR A 270 -8.63 -13.13 1.62
N ILE A 271 -9.60 -13.82 1.03
CA ILE A 271 -9.54 -14.21 -0.39
C ILE A 271 -9.68 -13.02 -1.34
N ASP A 272 -10.50 -11.99 -1.04
CA ASP A 272 -10.53 -10.76 -1.85
C ASP A 272 -9.20 -9.98 -1.77
N THR A 273 -8.45 -10.11 -0.67
CA THR A 273 -7.12 -9.50 -0.53
C THR A 273 -6.08 -10.24 -1.37
N LEU A 274 -6.09 -11.57 -1.36
CA LEU A 274 -5.17 -12.39 -2.17
C LEU A 274 -5.51 -12.34 -3.66
N TYR A 275 -6.79 -12.43 -3.98
CA TYR A 275 -7.31 -12.53 -5.34
C TYR A 275 -8.47 -11.54 -5.51
N PRO A 276 -8.20 -10.25 -5.79
CA PRO A 276 -9.20 -9.19 -5.86
C PRO A 276 -10.39 -9.50 -6.78
N PHE A 277 -11.59 -9.32 -6.26
CA PHE A 277 -12.84 -9.53 -6.98
C PHE A 277 -13.32 -8.25 -7.67
N ARG A 278 -13.75 -8.37 -8.94
CA ARG A 278 -14.13 -7.24 -9.80
C ARG A 278 -15.42 -6.54 -9.34
N TYR A 279 -16.37 -7.28 -8.75
CA TYR A 279 -17.70 -6.77 -8.41
C TYR A 279 -17.82 -6.46 -6.91
N LYS A 280 -17.38 -5.27 -6.50
CA LYS A 280 -17.44 -4.81 -5.09
C LYS A 280 -18.86 -4.74 -4.51
N ILE A 281 -19.90 -4.74 -5.33
CA ILE A 281 -21.30 -4.83 -4.86
C ILE A 281 -21.58 -6.15 -4.13
N VAL A 282 -21.02 -7.27 -4.60
CA VAL A 282 -21.18 -8.60 -3.99
C VAL A 282 -20.58 -8.60 -2.58
N LEU A 283 -19.40 -7.96 -2.41
CA LEU A 283 -18.75 -7.79 -1.12
C LEU A 283 -19.63 -7.01 -0.12
N ARG A 284 -20.32 -5.95 -0.59
CA ARG A 284 -21.24 -5.17 0.25
C ARG A 284 -22.45 -5.99 0.67
N ILE A 285 -23.10 -6.68 -0.26
CA ILE A 285 -24.26 -7.53 0.02
C ILE A 285 -23.89 -8.61 1.05
N TYR A 286 -22.77 -9.31 0.82
CA TYR A 286 -22.28 -10.34 1.73
C TYR A 286 -21.96 -9.78 3.12
N SER A 287 -21.36 -8.59 3.20
CA SER A 287 -21.09 -7.92 4.48
C SER A 287 -22.37 -7.52 5.23
N VAL A 288 -23.41 -7.09 4.52
CA VAL A 288 -24.72 -6.80 5.13
C VAL A 288 -25.37 -8.08 5.68
N MET A 289 -25.27 -9.20 4.95
CA MET A 289 -25.74 -10.51 5.44
C MET A 289 -24.99 -10.92 6.72
N GLY A 290 -23.66 -10.86 6.72
CA GLY A 290 -22.83 -11.18 7.88
C GLY A 290 -23.13 -10.29 9.08
N PHE A 291 -23.24 -8.98 8.85
CA PHE A 291 -23.62 -8.01 9.89
C PHE A 291 -24.99 -8.31 10.49
N THR A 292 -25.99 -8.63 9.65
CA THR A 292 -27.34 -8.98 10.09
C THR A 292 -27.33 -10.22 10.98
N LEU A 293 -26.57 -11.26 10.59
CA LEU A 293 -26.41 -12.47 11.39
C LEU A 293 -25.69 -12.18 12.72
N LEU A 294 -24.69 -11.29 12.75
CA LEU A 294 -24.07 -10.86 14.01
C LEU A 294 -25.06 -10.14 14.93
N CYS A 295 -25.84 -9.19 14.40
CA CYS A 295 -26.86 -8.51 15.18
C CYS A 295 -27.88 -9.48 15.76
N LEU A 296 -28.29 -10.50 15.00
CA LEU A 296 -29.18 -11.56 15.47
C LEU A 296 -28.59 -12.30 16.68
N GLY A 297 -27.31 -12.69 16.62
CA GLY A 297 -26.65 -13.39 17.72
C GLY A 297 -26.34 -12.53 18.96
N LEU A 298 -26.10 -11.23 18.76
CA LEU A 298 -25.82 -10.29 19.85
C LEU A 298 -27.07 -9.90 20.64
N TYR A 299 -28.18 -9.64 19.94
CA TYR A 299 -29.38 -9.06 20.54
C TYR A 299 -30.36 -10.11 21.08
N PHE A 300 -30.51 -11.24 20.40
CA PHE A 300 -31.54 -12.22 20.75
C PHE A 300 -31.01 -13.37 21.63
N GLN A 301 -31.94 -14.07 22.28
CA GLN A 301 -31.67 -15.27 23.08
C GLN A 301 -31.35 -16.47 22.16
N PRO A 302 -30.63 -17.50 22.67
CA PRO A 302 -30.26 -18.69 21.91
C PRO A 302 -31.39 -19.32 21.10
N GLN A 303 -32.57 -19.51 21.72
CA GLN A 303 -33.76 -20.06 21.07
C GLN A 303 -34.14 -19.37 19.75
N VAL A 304 -33.93 -18.05 19.64
CA VAL A 304 -34.31 -17.28 18.44
C VAL A 304 -33.28 -17.51 17.34
N TYR A 305 -31.99 -17.29 17.61
CA TYR A 305 -30.97 -17.38 16.55
C TYR A 305 -30.67 -18.83 16.13
N THR A 306 -30.88 -19.82 17.01
CA THR A 306 -30.77 -21.23 16.61
C THR A 306 -31.89 -21.65 15.65
N ALA A 307 -33.05 -20.98 15.66
CA ALA A 307 -34.10 -21.19 14.67
C ALA A 307 -33.68 -20.76 13.25
N PHE A 308 -32.68 -19.87 13.12
CA PHE A 308 -32.13 -19.40 11.85
C PHE A 308 -30.86 -20.16 11.41
N VAL A 309 -30.61 -21.36 11.95
CA VAL A 309 -29.40 -22.13 11.64
C VAL A 309 -29.20 -22.38 10.12
N TYR A 310 -30.29 -22.57 9.36
CA TYR A 310 -30.21 -22.74 7.90
C TYR A 310 -29.76 -21.47 7.15
N ALA A 311 -30.08 -20.28 7.67
CA ALA A 311 -29.58 -19.03 7.12
C ALA A 311 -28.06 -18.91 7.34
N LEU A 312 -27.58 -19.30 8.53
CA LEU A 312 -26.15 -19.38 8.83
C LEU A 312 -25.43 -20.41 7.94
N GLN A 313 -26.00 -21.61 7.76
CA GLN A 313 -25.44 -22.63 6.87
C GLN A 313 -25.36 -22.14 5.43
N THR A 314 -26.41 -21.48 4.92
CA THR A 314 -26.41 -20.86 3.59
C THR A 314 -25.30 -19.82 3.46
N TYR A 315 -25.11 -18.97 4.46
CA TYR A 315 -24.04 -17.98 4.50
C TYR A 315 -22.64 -18.63 4.46
N ILE A 316 -22.43 -19.72 5.20
CA ILE A 316 -21.19 -20.51 5.16
C ILE A 316 -20.99 -21.12 3.77
N SER A 317 -22.02 -21.73 3.18
CA SER A 317 -21.96 -22.35 1.84
C SER A 317 -21.61 -21.33 0.75
N LEU A 318 -22.18 -20.13 0.79
CA LEU A 318 -21.83 -19.05 -0.13
C LEU A 318 -20.36 -18.65 -0.01
N THR A 319 -19.82 -18.66 1.21
CA THR A 319 -18.41 -18.38 1.48
C THR A 319 -17.52 -19.48 0.90
N VAL A 320 -17.82 -20.74 1.19
CA VAL A 320 -17.09 -21.89 0.65
C VAL A 320 -17.07 -21.84 -0.88
N PHE A 321 -18.22 -21.61 -1.51
CA PHE A 321 -18.33 -21.48 -2.96
C PHE A 321 -17.44 -20.34 -3.49
N HIS A 322 -17.48 -19.17 -2.85
CA HIS A 322 -16.64 -18.04 -3.22
C HIS A 322 -15.15 -18.39 -3.13
N VAL A 323 -14.68 -18.90 -1.99
CA VAL A 323 -13.27 -19.24 -1.75
C VAL A 323 -12.79 -20.30 -2.75
N VAL A 324 -13.54 -21.40 -2.91
CA VAL A 324 -13.20 -22.47 -3.86
C VAL A 324 -13.15 -21.94 -5.29
N SER A 325 -14.10 -21.11 -5.71
CA SER A 325 -14.10 -20.54 -7.06
C SER A 325 -12.85 -19.69 -7.34
N ARG A 326 -12.38 -18.92 -6.35
CA ARG A 326 -11.19 -18.08 -6.48
C ARG A 326 -9.91 -18.90 -6.48
N LEU A 327 -9.79 -19.86 -5.56
CA LEU A 327 -8.65 -20.78 -5.53
C LEU A 327 -8.57 -21.66 -6.78
N TRP A 328 -9.71 -22.02 -7.36
CA TRP A 328 -9.78 -22.72 -8.65
C TRP A 328 -9.23 -21.85 -9.79
N VAL A 329 -9.65 -20.59 -9.87
CA VAL A 329 -9.12 -19.64 -10.87
C VAL A 329 -7.61 -19.43 -10.68
N ALA A 330 -7.16 -19.22 -9.44
CA ALA A 330 -5.74 -19.09 -9.12
C ALA A 330 -4.93 -20.33 -9.56
N THR A 331 -5.48 -21.53 -9.33
CA THR A 331 -4.88 -22.79 -9.78
C THR A 331 -4.80 -22.85 -11.31
N LYS A 332 -5.87 -22.48 -12.02
CA LYS A 332 -5.90 -22.45 -13.49
C LYS A 332 -4.90 -21.46 -14.07
N ASN A 333 -4.74 -20.31 -13.42
CA ASN A 333 -3.78 -19.28 -13.79
C ASN A 333 -2.33 -19.64 -13.41
N ARG A 334 -2.09 -20.80 -12.78
CA ARG A 334 -0.79 -21.23 -12.26
C ARG A 334 -0.17 -20.23 -11.28
N GLU A 335 -1.03 -19.55 -10.53
CA GLU A 335 -0.60 -18.67 -9.46
C GLU A 335 0.05 -19.51 -8.35
N ALA A 336 1.16 -19.00 -7.81
CA ALA A 336 1.98 -19.73 -6.86
C ALA A 336 1.16 -20.15 -5.63
N GLY A 337 1.12 -21.46 -5.35
CA GLY A 337 0.39 -22.01 -4.20
C GLY A 337 -1.11 -22.16 -4.36
N GLY A 338 -1.69 -21.82 -5.52
CA GLY A 338 -3.13 -21.93 -5.76
C GLY A 338 -3.66 -23.35 -5.52
N MET A 339 -3.00 -24.38 -6.08
CA MET A 339 -3.42 -25.78 -5.94
C MET A 339 -3.32 -26.30 -4.50
N ALA A 340 -2.19 -26.05 -3.83
CA ALA A 340 -2.00 -26.47 -2.44
C ALA A 340 -3.00 -25.77 -1.50
N SER A 341 -3.32 -24.50 -1.80
CA SER A 341 -4.33 -23.75 -1.05
C SER A 341 -5.74 -24.28 -1.27
N LEU A 342 -6.07 -24.66 -2.50
CA LEU A 342 -7.33 -25.30 -2.83
C LEU A 342 -7.50 -26.63 -2.09
N ILE A 343 -6.49 -27.51 -2.14
CA ILE A 343 -6.54 -28.83 -1.49
C ILE A 343 -6.75 -28.69 0.02
N SER A 344 -5.96 -27.83 0.67
CA SER A 344 -6.09 -27.62 2.11
C SER A 344 -7.45 -27.00 2.50
N PHE A 345 -8.00 -26.08 1.71
CA PHE A 345 -9.33 -25.51 1.96
C PHE A 345 -10.46 -26.54 1.75
N VAL A 346 -10.32 -27.45 0.79
CA VAL A 346 -11.25 -28.57 0.61
C VAL A 346 -11.24 -29.48 1.84
N ILE A 347 -10.07 -29.79 2.41
CA ILE A 347 -9.97 -30.57 3.65
C ILE A 347 -10.70 -29.87 4.80
N LEU A 348 -10.49 -28.56 4.99
CA LEU A 348 -11.25 -27.78 5.99
C LEU A 348 -12.76 -27.87 5.75
N THR A 349 -13.19 -27.74 4.49
CA THR A 349 -14.61 -27.79 4.11
C THR A 349 -15.23 -29.15 4.44
N LEU A 350 -14.51 -30.26 4.26
CA LEU A 350 -14.99 -31.59 4.66
C LEU A 350 -15.28 -31.69 6.16
N GLY A 351 -14.47 -31.02 6.99
CA GLY A 351 -14.68 -30.96 8.44
C GLY A 351 -15.93 -30.17 8.80
N VAL A 352 -16.12 -29.01 8.16
CA VAL A 352 -17.33 -28.19 8.35
C VAL A 352 -18.58 -28.95 7.90
N VAL A 353 -18.54 -29.64 6.76
CA VAL A 353 -19.66 -30.45 6.27
C VAL A 353 -19.94 -31.61 7.23
N ASN A 354 -18.92 -32.32 7.69
CA ASN A 354 -19.06 -33.37 8.70
C ASN A 354 -19.77 -32.84 9.96
N ASP A 355 -19.35 -31.69 10.48
CA ASP A 355 -19.91 -31.16 11.73
C ASP A 355 -21.34 -30.67 11.54
N ILE A 356 -21.70 -30.14 10.37
CA ILE A 356 -23.09 -29.81 10.01
C ILE A 356 -23.93 -31.10 10.00
N LEU A 357 -23.48 -32.14 9.30
CA LEU A 357 -24.21 -33.41 9.20
C LEU A 357 -24.31 -34.13 10.56
N TYR A 358 -23.28 -34.05 11.39
CA TYR A 358 -23.26 -34.57 12.75
C TYR A 358 -24.27 -33.83 13.65
N ASN A 359 -24.35 -32.50 13.55
CA ASN A 359 -25.35 -31.71 14.29
C ASN A 359 -26.79 -31.95 13.83
N GLU A 360 -27.00 -32.31 12.56
CA GLU A 360 -28.31 -32.66 12.00
C GLU A 360 -28.63 -34.16 12.08
N ARG A 361 -27.77 -34.97 12.74
CA ARG A 361 -27.96 -36.43 12.90
C ARG A 361 -28.05 -37.24 11.62
N VAL A 362 -27.52 -36.70 10.52
CA VAL A 362 -27.43 -37.44 9.26
C VAL A 362 -26.34 -38.52 9.36
N ILE A 363 -25.29 -38.26 10.14
CA ILE A 363 -24.17 -39.19 10.37
C ILE A 363 -23.84 -39.31 11.85
N ASN A 364 -23.41 -40.50 12.27
CA ASN A 364 -22.86 -40.74 13.60
C ASN A 364 -21.33 -40.64 13.55
N SER A 365 -20.80 -39.42 13.65
CA SER A 365 -19.37 -39.12 13.65
C SER A 365 -18.98 -38.31 14.90
N ALA A 366 -18.02 -37.40 14.79
CA ALA A 366 -17.58 -36.51 15.86
C ALA A 366 -17.32 -35.10 15.30
N TYR A 367 -17.04 -34.11 16.15
CA TYR A 367 -16.60 -32.79 15.70
C TYR A 367 -15.19 -32.86 15.08
N LEU A 368 -15.10 -32.77 13.75
CA LEU A 368 -13.85 -32.88 12.98
C LEU A 368 -13.26 -31.52 12.57
N THR A 369 -14.04 -30.43 12.59
CA THR A 369 -13.53 -29.08 12.28
C THR A 369 -12.30 -28.69 13.11
N PRO A 370 -12.20 -28.95 14.44
CA PRO A 370 -11.00 -28.60 15.20
C PRO A 370 -9.72 -29.20 14.62
N TYR A 371 -9.76 -30.48 14.28
CA TYR A 371 -8.59 -31.19 13.75
C TYR A 371 -8.23 -30.71 12.34
N PHE A 372 -9.21 -30.57 11.45
CA PHE A 372 -8.95 -30.15 10.07
C PHE A 372 -8.55 -28.67 9.98
N SER A 373 -9.04 -27.83 10.89
CA SER A 373 -8.64 -26.43 10.99
C SER A 373 -7.14 -26.28 11.27
N ILE A 374 -6.54 -27.15 12.08
CA ILE A 374 -5.10 -27.10 12.35
C ILE A 374 -4.29 -27.57 11.16
N CYS A 375 -4.67 -28.68 10.53
CA CYS A 375 -4.00 -29.15 9.31
C CYS A 375 -4.02 -28.06 8.23
N PHE A 376 -5.16 -27.38 8.10
CA PHE A 376 -5.32 -26.23 7.22
C PHE A 376 -4.44 -25.06 7.64
N VAL A 377 -4.48 -24.64 8.91
CA VAL A 377 -3.70 -23.50 9.43
C VAL A 377 -2.19 -23.72 9.25
N ILE A 378 -1.69 -24.90 9.59
CA ILE A 378 -0.26 -25.23 9.44
C ILE A 378 0.14 -25.18 7.96
N THR A 379 -0.63 -25.83 7.08
CA THR A 379 -0.31 -25.90 5.65
C THR A 379 -0.32 -24.51 5.01
N GLN A 380 -1.32 -23.69 5.33
CA GLN A 380 -1.44 -22.31 4.84
C GLN A 380 -0.32 -21.41 5.37
N SER A 381 0.03 -21.53 6.65
CA SER A 381 1.10 -20.72 7.26
C SER A 381 2.47 -21.08 6.67
N LEU A 382 2.73 -22.36 6.38
CA LEU A 382 3.95 -22.80 5.69
C LEU A 382 4.01 -22.31 4.25
N LEU A 383 2.89 -22.37 3.51
CA LEU A 383 2.80 -21.84 2.15
C LEU A 383 3.08 -20.33 2.12
N GLN A 384 2.48 -19.58 3.03
CA GLN A 384 2.70 -18.14 3.12
C GLN A 384 4.16 -17.82 3.48
N GLY A 385 4.76 -18.55 4.42
CA GLY A 385 6.18 -18.43 4.76
C GLY A 385 7.11 -18.73 3.58
N TYR A 386 6.79 -19.77 2.79
CA TYR A 386 7.55 -20.12 1.58
C TYR A 386 7.47 -19.04 0.51
N PHE A 387 6.28 -18.51 0.20
CA PHE A 387 6.14 -17.42 -0.77
C PHE A 387 6.81 -16.14 -0.31
N HIS A 388 6.76 -15.87 0.99
CA HIS A 388 7.47 -14.75 1.57
C HIS A 388 8.99 -14.88 1.34
N ALA A 389 9.56 -16.06 1.59
CA ALA A 389 10.97 -16.32 1.35
C ALA A 389 11.36 -16.18 -0.14
N LEU A 390 10.51 -16.63 -1.06
CA LEU A 390 10.71 -16.44 -2.50
C LEU A 390 10.67 -14.96 -2.90
N SER A 391 9.71 -14.20 -2.39
CA SER A 391 9.58 -12.77 -2.69
C SER A 391 10.80 -11.98 -2.20
N LEU A 392 11.34 -12.30 -1.02
CA LEU A 392 12.56 -11.69 -0.50
C LEU A 392 13.76 -11.97 -1.39
N LYS A 393 13.92 -13.24 -1.84
CA LYS A 393 14.99 -13.59 -2.78
C LYS A 393 14.90 -12.78 -4.06
N GLN A 394 13.70 -12.63 -4.62
CA GLN A 394 13.48 -11.84 -5.83
C GLN A 394 13.86 -10.37 -5.64
N VAL A 395 13.45 -9.75 -4.52
CA VAL A 395 13.79 -8.37 -4.19
C VAL A 395 15.30 -8.21 -4.03
N THR A 396 15.98 -9.12 -3.32
CA THR A 396 17.45 -9.05 -3.15
C THR A 396 18.20 -9.21 -4.46
N TYR A 397 17.73 -10.10 -5.36
CA TYR A 397 18.33 -10.29 -6.67
C TYR A 397 18.18 -9.03 -7.54
N LEU A 398 16.97 -8.47 -7.61
CA LEU A 398 16.69 -7.26 -8.38
C LEU A 398 17.45 -6.05 -7.81
N SER A 399 17.55 -5.93 -6.48
CA SER A 399 18.32 -4.86 -5.84
C SER A 399 19.80 -4.94 -6.18
N ARG A 400 20.37 -6.15 -6.26
CA ARG A 400 21.76 -6.34 -6.64
C ARG A 400 22.00 -6.02 -8.12
N ASP A 401 21.13 -6.52 -9.00
CA ASP A 401 21.19 -6.23 -10.44
C ASP A 401 21.09 -4.72 -10.72
N LEU A 402 20.17 -4.03 -10.02
CA LEU A 402 20.03 -2.59 -10.14
C LEU A 402 21.29 -1.85 -9.65
N GLN A 403 21.91 -2.32 -8.56
CA GLN A 403 23.15 -1.72 -8.06
C GLN A 403 24.29 -1.88 -9.08
N GLU A 404 24.43 -3.06 -9.69
CA GLU A 404 25.42 -3.31 -10.74
C GLU A 404 25.20 -2.38 -11.95
N GLN A 405 23.95 -2.20 -12.40
CA GLN A 405 23.63 -1.25 -13.49
C GLN A 405 23.93 0.22 -13.13
N VAL A 406 23.65 0.63 -11.88
CA VAL A 406 23.96 1.97 -11.40
C VAL A 406 25.47 2.22 -11.37
N ASP A 407 26.25 1.24 -10.91
CA ASP A 407 27.71 1.35 -10.84
C ASP A 407 28.33 1.43 -12.25
N GLU A 408 27.85 0.62 -13.21
CA GLU A 408 28.28 0.68 -14.61
C GLU A 408 27.98 2.05 -15.25
N LYS A 409 26.76 2.58 -15.06
CA LYS A 409 26.38 3.90 -15.58
C LYS A 409 27.18 5.03 -14.93
N THR A 410 27.42 4.93 -13.62
CA THR A 410 28.21 5.92 -12.89
C THR A 410 29.64 5.96 -13.41
N LYS A 411 30.25 4.79 -13.65
CA LYS A 411 31.60 4.71 -14.23
C LYS A 411 31.64 5.30 -15.64
N SER A 412 30.70 4.93 -16.52
CA SER A 412 30.64 5.47 -17.88
C SER A 412 30.45 6.99 -17.91
N LEU A 413 29.65 7.53 -16.97
CA LEU A 413 29.48 8.98 -16.82
C LEU A 413 30.76 9.66 -16.34
N ASP A 414 31.49 9.05 -15.40
CA ASP A 414 32.77 9.60 -14.92
C ASP A 414 33.80 9.62 -16.05
N ASP A 415 33.94 8.52 -16.81
CA ASP A 415 34.83 8.43 -17.97
C ASP A 415 34.50 9.53 -19.01
N THR A 416 33.21 9.70 -19.34
CA THR A 416 32.76 10.74 -20.29
C THR A 416 33.04 12.16 -19.76
N ASN A 417 32.87 12.39 -18.46
CA ASN A 417 33.13 13.69 -17.84
C ASN A 417 34.62 14.01 -17.81
N GLN A 418 35.48 13.03 -17.56
CA GLN A 418 36.93 13.17 -17.67
C GLN A 418 37.37 13.51 -19.09
N GLU A 419 36.82 12.82 -20.10
CA GLU A 419 37.10 13.10 -21.51
C GLU A 419 36.64 14.51 -21.91
N LEU A 420 35.43 14.91 -21.51
CA LEU A 420 34.93 16.26 -21.76
C LEU A 420 35.82 17.33 -21.11
N LYS A 421 36.25 17.13 -19.86
CA LYS A 421 37.18 18.04 -19.18
C LYS A 421 38.51 18.14 -19.91
N ALA A 422 39.05 17.03 -20.41
CA ALA A 422 40.27 17.02 -21.20
C ALA A 422 40.12 17.82 -22.50
N GLN A 423 39.03 17.61 -23.26
CA GLN A 423 38.74 18.34 -24.49
C GLN A 423 38.57 19.86 -24.26
N VAL A 424 37.86 20.23 -23.19
CA VAL A 424 37.70 21.64 -22.81
C VAL A 424 39.06 22.26 -22.50
N GLN A 425 39.93 21.55 -21.77
CA GLN A 425 41.25 22.04 -21.42
C GLN A 425 42.18 22.17 -22.64
N GLU A 426 42.14 21.21 -23.56
CA GLU A 426 42.89 21.25 -24.82
C GLU A 426 42.45 22.46 -25.67
N THR A 427 41.14 22.65 -25.82
CA THR A 427 40.56 23.78 -26.56
C THR A 427 40.99 25.12 -25.96
N LYS A 428 40.96 25.26 -24.63
CA LYS A 428 41.45 26.46 -23.94
C LYS A 428 42.92 26.75 -24.24
N GLN A 429 43.76 25.71 -24.16
CA GLN A 429 45.19 25.85 -24.43
C GLN A 429 45.46 26.23 -25.89
N LEU A 430 44.74 25.62 -26.85
CA LEU A 430 44.84 25.94 -28.26
C LEU A 430 44.53 27.42 -28.53
N VAL A 431 43.41 27.93 -28.01
CA VAL A 431 43.02 29.33 -28.17
C VAL A 431 44.08 30.27 -27.60
N LYS A 432 44.65 29.94 -26.45
CA LYS A 432 45.70 30.74 -25.82
C LYS A 432 46.98 30.76 -26.68
N VAL A 433 47.42 29.62 -27.19
CA VAL A 433 48.63 29.50 -28.03
C VAL A 433 48.44 30.25 -29.34
N ILE A 434 47.32 30.00 -30.05
CA ILE A 434 46.99 30.71 -31.30
C ILE A 434 46.97 32.23 -31.07
N SER A 435 46.40 32.68 -29.94
CA SER A 435 46.35 34.09 -29.63
C SER A 435 47.74 34.71 -29.36
N HIS A 436 48.69 33.94 -28.85
CA HIS A 436 50.05 34.40 -28.65
C HIS A 436 50.81 34.46 -29.98
N ASP A 437 50.71 33.40 -30.78
CA ASP A 437 51.49 33.22 -31.99
C ASP A 437 51.00 34.09 -33.16
N ILE A 438 49.74 34.55 -33.13
CA ILE A 438 49.25 35.60 -34.03
C ILE A 438 49.73 37.00 -33.61
N ALA A 439 49.94 37.25 -32.31
CA ALA A 439 50.34 38.59 -31.83
C ALA A 439 51.70 39.01 -32.37
N ASN A 440 52.68 38.10 -32.28
CA ASN A 440 54.06 38.37 -32.65
C ASN A 440 54.25 38.80 -34.12
N PRO A 441 53.73 38.07 -35.14
CA PRO A 441 53.90 38.48 -36.52
C PRO A 441 53.15 39.78 -36.82
N LEU A 442 52.01 40.04 -36.18
CA LEU A 442 51.30 41.32 -36.35
C LEU A 442 52.15 42.49 -35.89
N SER A 443 52.72 42.46 -34.69
CA SER A 443 53.57 43.55 -34.22
C SER A 443 54.81 43.78 -35.10
N ILE A 444 55.36 42.74 -35.73
CA ILE A 444 56.44 42.86 -36.72
C ILE A 444 55.95 43.57 -38.00
N ILE A 445 54.74 43.25 -38.48
CA ILE A 445 54.16 43.91 -39.66
C ILE A 445 53.86 45.38 -39.36
N VAL A 446 53.37 45.74 -38.16
CA VAL A 446 53.22 47.15 -37.75
C VAL A 446 54.56 47.86 -37.84
N GLY A 447 55.59 47.36 -37.13
CA GLY A 447 56.89 48.01 -37.07
C GLY A 447 57.55 48.14 -38.44
N ALA A 448 57.43 47.13 -39.31
CA ALA A 448 57.92 47.19 -40.69
C ALA A 448 57.16 48.22 -41.52
N ALA A 449 55.84 48.32 -41.37
CA ALA A 449 55.02 49.29 -42.07
C ALA A 449 55.29 50.73 -41.59
N GLU A 450 55.51 50.95 -40.29
CA GLU A 450 55.92 52.25 -39.74
C GLU A 450 57.32 52.67 -40.23
N LEU A 451 58.26 51.73 -40.33
CA LEU A 451 59.59 52.03 -40.87
C LEU A 451 59.54 52.35 -42.36
N LEU A 452 58.67 51.67 -43.11
CA LEU A 452 58.42 51.97 -44.52
C LEU A 452 57.72 53.32 -44.69
N SER A 453 56.77 53.69 -43.82
CA SER A 453 56.05 54.97 -43.91
C SER A 453 57.01 56.17 -43.81
N ARG A 454 58.07 56.04 -43.00
CA ARG A 454 59.12 57.06 -42.84
C ARG A 454 60.09 57.18 -44.02
N ARG A 455 60.09 56.21 -44.95
CA ARG A 455 61.02 56.13 -46.09
C ARG A 455 60.36 56.37 -47.44
N VAL A 456 59.03 56.36 -47.51
CA VAL A 456 58.31 56.70 -48.74
C VAL A 456 58.34 58.21 -48.95
N PRO A 457 58.79 58.71 -50.12
CA PRO A 457 58.78 60.13 -50.46
C PRO A 457 57.39 60.77 -50.31
N GLU A 458 57.33 62.04 -49.90
CA GLU A 458 56.06 62.75 -49.66
C GLU A 458 55.18 62.89 -50.91
N ASP A 459 55.77 62.80 -52.10
CA ASP A 459 55.09 62.87 -53.40
C ASP A 459 54.54 61.51 -53.89
N ASP A 460 54.93 60.38 -53.30
CA ASP A 460 54.38 59.05 -53.62
C ASP A 460 53.09 58.75 -52.82
N SER A 461 52.01 59.39 -53.25
CA SER A 461 50.68 59.20 -52.67
C SER A 461 50.18 57.75 -52.73
N ALA A 462 50.67 56.91 -53.66
CA ALA A 462 50.25 55.52 -53.78
C ALA A 462 50.95 54.63 -52.75
N GLY A 463 52.26 54.79 -52.56
CA GLY A 463 53.05 54.11 -51.53
C GLY A 463 52.58 54.46 -50.11
N GLN A 464 52.32 55.74 -49.84
CA GLN A 464 51.78 56.17 -48.55
C GLN A 464 50.40 55.55 -48.25
N ARG A 465 49.50 55.50 -49.25
CA ARG A 465 48.17 54.88 -49.10
C ARG A 465 48.24 53.36 -48.85
N LEU A 466 49.19 52.66 -49.46
CA LEU A 466 49.37 51.22 -49.25
C LEU A 466 49.91 50.90 -47.85
N ILE A 467 50.87 51.69 -47.36
CA ILE A 467 51.43 51.52 -46.01
C ILE A 467 50.39 51.83 -44.94
N LEU A 468 49.62 52.91 -45.11
CA LEU A 468 48.51 53.23 -44.21
C LEU A 468 47.43 52.14 -44.19
N LYS A 469 47.20 51.44 -45.31
CA LYS A 469 46.30 50.28 -45.35
C LYS A 469 46.87 49.08 -44.56
N ILE A 470 48.18 48.84 -44.64
CA ILE A 470 48.84 47.77 -43.88
C ILE A 470 48.78 48.07 -42.38
N ILE A 471 49.19 49.27 -41.95
CA ILE A 471 49.16 49.68 -40.53
C ILE A 471 47.75 49.51 -39.96
N ARG A 472 46.72 50.05 -40.63
CA ARG A 472 45.32 49.93 -40.17
C ARG A 472 44.81 48.49 -40.11
N ALA A 473 45.22 47.63 -41.04
CA ALA A 473 44.83 46.23 -41.04
C ALA A 473 45.41 45.49 -39.82
N VAL A 474 46.65 45.81 -39.47
CA VAL A 474 47.34 45.17 -38.35
C VAL A 474 46.86 45.70 -37.00
N GLU A 475 46.66 47.02 -36.85
CA GLU A 475 46.04 47.61 -35.66
C GLU A 475 44.66 47.00 -35.37
N THR A 476 43.88 46.73 -36.42
CA THR A 476 42.59 46.06 -36.31
C THR A 476 42.75 44.64 -35.75
N GLN A 477 43.74 43.89 -36.24
CA GLN A 477 44.01 42.52 -35.79
C GLN A 477 44.55 42.49 -34.36
N GLU A 478 45.43 43.42 -33.97
CA GLU A 478 45.93 43.55 -32.60
C GLU A 478 44.79 43.87 -31.62
N ARG A 479 43.85 44.76 -31.98
CA ARG A 479 42.68 45.06 -31.14
C ARG A 479 41.81 43.83 -30.91
N ILE A 480 41.48 43.08 -31.97
CA ILE A 480 40.70 41.83 -31.85
C ILE A 480 41.43 40.81 -30.98
N LEU A 481 42.74 40.73 -31.14
CA LEU A 481 43.54 39.77 -30.40
C LEU A 481 43.64 40.10 -28.92
N ASN A 482 43.84 41.38 -28.58
CA ASN A 482 43.81 41.85 -27.21
C ASN A 482 42.43 41.65 -26.58
N HIS A 483 41.35 41.84 -27.34
CA HIS A 483 40.01 41.50 -26.88
C HIS A 483 39.87 40.00 -26.53
N ILE A 484 40.32 39.10 -27.41
CA ILE A 484 40.28 37.64 -27.15
C ILE A 484 41.10 37.29 -25.91
N LYS A 485 42.30 37.84 -25.76
CA LYS A 485 43.16 37.62 -24.58
C LYS A 485 42.50 38.11 -23.29
N HIS A 486 41.98 39.33 -23.28
CA HIS A 486 41.31 39.93 -22.14
C HIS A 486 40.07 39.11 -21.73
N MET A 487 39.24 38.70 -22.69
CA MET A 487 38.07 37.86 -22.42
C MET A 487 38.45 36.47 -21.91
N GLN A 488 39.56 35.88 -22.36
CA GLN A 488 40.08 34.62 -21.83
C GLN A 488 40.60 34.78 -20.40
N ALA A 489 41.33 35.86 -20.09
CA ALA A 489 41.83 36.12 -18.75
C ALA A 489 40.69 36.29 -17.73
N ILE A 490 39.61 36.99 -18.11
CA ILE A 490 38.39 37.12 -17.31
C ILE A 490 37.67 35.77 -17.14
N LYS A 491 37.52 34.98 -18.22
CA LYS A 491 36.89 33.64 -18.15
C LYS A 491 37.67 32.66 -17.29
N ASP A 492 39.00 32.75 -17.27
CA ASP A 492 39.88 31.92 -16.45
C ASP A 492 40.04 32.45 -15.01
N GLY A 493 39.39 33.56 -14.66
CA GLY A 493 39.47 34.18 -13.33
C GLY A 493 40.84 34.79 -13.00
N LYS A 494 41.69 35.02 -14.00
CA LYS A 494 43.02 35.65 -13.84
C LYS A 494 42.93 37.16 -13.78
N GLU A 495 41.87 37.73 -14.36
CA GLU A 495 41.54 39.14 -14.31
C GLU A 495 40.10 39.28 -13.81
N ALA A 496 39.87 40.23 -12.91
CA ALA A 496 38.53 40.62 -12.48
C ALA A 496 38.09 41.83 -13.33
N MET A 497 36.86 41.79 -13.84
CA MET A 497 36.24 43.00 -14.39
C MET A 497 35.64 43.78 -13.23
N ASP A 498 36.35 44.82 -12.79
CA ASP A 498 35.94 45.63 -11.65
C ASP A 498 34.82 46.60 -12.08
N LEU A 499 33.58 46.22 -11.79
CA LEU A 499 32.41 47.05 -12.09
C LEU A 499 32.27 48.09 -10.99
N VAL A 500 32.57 49.34 -11.33
CA VAL A 500 32.47 50.48 -10.43
C VAL A 500 31.29 51.38 -10.83
N PRO A 501 30.71 52.16 -9.90
CA PRO A 501 29.73 53.18 -10.24
C PRO A 501 30.36 54.27 -11.11
N ILE A 502 29.79 54.49 -12.31
CA ILE A 502 30.30 55.47 -13.28
C ILE A 502 29.20 56.47 -13.62
N ASN A 503 29.53 57.76 -13.53
CA ASN A 503 28.68 58.83 -14.03
C ASN A 503 28.68 58.80 -15.57
N LEU A 504 27.52 58.48 -16.17
CA LEU A 504 27.38 58.39 -17.62
C LEU A 504 27.52 59.72 -18.33
N ARG A 505 27.32 60.86 -17.65
CA ARG A 505 27.56 62.18 -18.21
C ARG A 505 29.04 62.36 -18.54
N GLU A 506 29.92 62.09 -17.58
CA GLU A 506 31.37 62.15 -17.78
C GLU A 506 31.83 61.19 -18.90
N ALA A 507 31.33 59.96 -18.89
CA ALA A 507 31.69 58.96 -19.90
C ALA A 507 31.25 59.36 -21.32
N LEU A 508 30.09 60.01 -21.45
CA LEU A 508 29.61 60.53 -22.73
C LEU A 508 30.38 61.80 -23.15
N ASP A 509 30.75 62.68 -22.22
CA ASP A 509 31.56 63.86 -22.50
C ASP A 509 32.96 63.46 -23.01
N ASP A 510 33.60 62.46 -22.38
CA ASP A 510 34.88 61.88 -22.82
C ASP A 510 34.78 61.35 -24.27
N MET A 511 33.69 60.64 -24.58
CA MET A 511 33.42 60.14 -25.92
C MET A 511 33.16 61.28 -26.91
N CYS A 512 32.34 62.28 -26.55
CA CYS A 512 32.04 63.42 -27.44
C CYS A 512 33.31 64.19 -27.80
N PHE A 513 34.18 64.45 -26.82
CA PHE A 513 35.47 65.09 -27.03
C PHE A 513 36.36 64.29 -28.01
N ALA A 514 36.38 62.96 -27.90
CA ALA A 514 37.17 62.12 -28.78
C ALA A 514 36.72 62.12 -30.26
N PHE A 515 35.47 62.54 -30.55
CA PHE A 515 34.89 62.52 -31.89
C PHE A 515 34.54 63.91 -32.46
N GLU A 516 34.81 64.99 -31.73
CA GLU A 516 34.48 66.37 -32.11
C GLU A 516 34.99 66.73 -33.53
N GLU A 517 36.26 66.46 -33.82
CA GLU A 517 36.86 66.75 -35.12
C GLU A 517 36.21 65.93 -36.26
N ARG A 518 35.85 64.66 -35.98
CA ARG A 518 35.23 63.77 -36.98
C ARG A 518 33.80 64.18 -37.28
N LEU A 519 33.05 64.61 -36.27
CA LEU A 519 31.71 65.17 -36.41
C LEU A 519 31.74 66.46 -37.23
N ALA A 520 32.63 67.39 -36.87
CA ALA A 520 32.79 68.67 -37.57
C ALA A 520 33.17 68.47 -39.04
N LYS A 521 34.09 67.55 -39.32
CA LYS A 521 34.54 67.26 -40.69
C LYS A 521 33.43 66.74 -41.60
N LYS A 522 32.45 66.02 -41.05
CA LYS A 522 31.31 65.45 -41.79
C LYS A 522 30.03 66.30 -41.63
N GLU A 523 30.15 67.46 -40.99
CA GLU A 523 29.06 68.37 -40.64
C GLU A 523 27.89 67.70 -39.90
N ILE A 524 28.16 66.67 -39.09
CA ILE A 524 27.13 65.95 -38.33
C ILE A 524 26.81 66.71 -37.04
N SER A 525 25.53 67.02 -36.85
CA SER A 525 25.02 67.56 -35.58
C SER A 525 24.85 66.45 -34.54
N LEU A 526 25.33 66.67 -33.31
CA LEU A 526 25.22 65.75 -32.19
C LEU A 526 24.41 66.40 -31.06
N ASP A 527 23.26 65.81 -30.72
CA ASP A 527 22.45 66.22 -29.57
C ASP A 527 22.50 65.15 -28.48
N VAL A 528 22.89 65.53 -27.26
CA VAL A 528 22.90 64.64 -26.09
C VAL A 528 21.84 65.10 -25.09
N THR A 529 20.88 64.24 -24.80
CA THR A 529 19.74 64.52 -23.92
C THR A 529 19.65 63.50 -22.79
N PHE A 530 19.44 63.98 -21.57
CA PHE A 530 19.18 63.15 -20.38
C PHE A 530 17.71 63.33 -19.99
N SER A 531 17.01 62.24 -19.65
CA SER A 531 15.57 62.29 -19.39
C SER A 531 15.18 63.03 -18.11
N ASP A 532 16.14 63.22 -17.20
CA ASP A 532 15.96 63.95 -15.94
C ASP A 532 17.26 64.65 -15.53
N GLU A 533 17.18 65.51 -14.51
CA GLU A 533 18.31 66.27 -13.97
C GLU A 533 19.16 65.49 -12.95
N GLN A 534 18.77 64.26 -12.61
CA GLN A 534 19.53 63.46 -11.65
C GLN A 534 20.75 62.84 -12.30
N ASP A 535 21.74 62.46 -11.49
CA ASP A 535 22.89 61.72 -11.99
C ASP A 535 22.48 60.33 -12.50
N PHE A 536 23.03 59.95 -13.65
CA PHE A 536 22.86 58.62 -14.24
C PHE A 536 24.12 57.81 -13.95
N ILE A 537 24.06 56.99 -12.90
CA ILE A 537 25.20 56.21 -12.43
C ILE A 537 25.00 54.73 -12.79
N ALA A 538 25.87 54.19 -13.62
CA ALA A 538 25.80 52.79 -14.07
C ALA A 538 26.97 51.96 -13.55
N MET A 539 26.75 50.66 -13.33
CA MET A 539 27.80 49.69 -12.98
C MET A 539 28.50 49.21 -14.25
N ALA A 540 29.76 49.62 -14.45
CA ALA A 540 30.60 49.18 -15.58
C ALA A 540 32.09 49.35 -15.25
N GLU A 541 32.97 48.90 -16.13
CA GLU A 541 34.41 49.21 -16.05
C GLU A 541 34.70 50.42 -16.95
N LYS A 542 35.30 51.47 -16.38
CA LYS A 542 35.34 52.81 -17.00
C LYS A 542 36.07 52.84 -18.33
N VAL A 543 37.20 52.16 -18.43
CA VAL A 543 38.04 52.22 -19.64
C VAL A 543 37.36 51.49 -20.80
N SER A 544 36.84 50.28 -20.57
CA SER A 544 36.17 49.48 -21.60
C SER A 544 34.79 50.04 -21.97
N LEU A 545 34.06 50.68 -21.04
CA LEU A 545 32.80 51.34 -21.36
C LEU A 545 33.00 52.45 -22.40
N VAL A 546 33.99 53.31 -22.19
CA VAL A 546 34.28 54.40 -23.14
C VAL A 546 34.92 53.85 -24.42
N ASN A 547 36.02 53.09 -24.29
CA ASN A 547 36.85 52.73 -25.43
C ASN A 547 36.26 51.63 -26.32
N GLU A 548 35.57 50.65 -25.74
CA GLU A 548 35.10 49.47 -26.46
C GLU A 548 33.58 49.47 -26.70
N VAL A 549 32.80 50.10 -25.83
CA VAL A 549 31.35 50.23 -26.01
C VAL A 549 31.00 51.54 -26.71
N LEU A 550 31.15 52.68 -26.03
CA LEU A 550 30.67 53.97 -26.54
C LEU A 550 31.39 54.41 -27.82
N ASN A 551 32.73 54.32 -27.86
CA ASN A 551 33.50 54.73 -29.05
C ASN A 551 33.20 53.87 -30.28
N ASN A 552 32.96 52.56 -30.12
CA ASN A 552 32.59 51.71 -31.26
C ASN A 552 31.18 52.03 -31.77
N LEU A 553 30.22 52.28 -30.87
CA LEU A 553 28.87 52.70 -31.25
C LEU A 553 28.88 54.06 -31.95
N MET A 554 29.58 55.05 -31.39
CA MET A 554 29.70 56.38 -31.99
C MET A 554 30.43 56.37 -33.33
N SER A 555 31.53 55.62 -33.43
CA SER A 555 32.27 55.49 -34.69
C SER A 555 31.41 54.86 -35.78
N ASN A 556 30.54 53.89 -35.45
CA ASN A 556 29.60 53.31 -36.41
C ASN A 556 28.54 54.34 -36.83
N ALA A 557 27.96 55.06 -35.88
CA ALA A 557 26.95 56.08 -36.16
C ALA A 557 27.45 57.18 -37.11
N ILE A 558 28.65 57.73 -36.85
CA ILE A 558 29.29 58.74 -37.73
C ILE A 558 29.57 58.15 -39.11
N LYS A 559 30.09 56.93 -39.15
CA LYS A 559 30.48 56.25 -40.39
C LYS A 559 29.29 56.05 -41.34
N PHE A 560 28.14 55.68 -40.79
CA PHE A 560 26.95 55.34 -41.59
C PHE A 560 25.96 56.49 -41.75
N SER A 561 26.16 57.61 -41.04
CA SER A 561 25.40 58.86 -41.23
C SER A 561 25.85 59.60 -42.50
N PRO A 562 24.94 60.25 -43.26
CA PRO A 562 25.31 61.12 -44.39
C PRO A 562 25.99 62.40 -43.92
N HIS A 563 26.65 63.10 -44.83
CA HIS A 563 27.21 64.43 -44.59
C HIS A 563 26.08 65.42 -44.24
N GLY A 564 26.27 66.25 -43.22
CA GLY A 564 25.21 67.14 -42.71
C GLY A 564 24.14 66.45 -41.86
N GLY A 565 24.33 65.16 -41.53
CA GLY A 565 23.35 64.36 -40.79
C GLY A 565 23.19 64.74 -39.31
N LYS A 566 22.32 64.00 -38.61
CA LYS A 566 22.08 64.18 -37.17
C LYS A 566 22.23 62.87 -36.42
N ILE A 567 22.93 62.93 -35.28
CA ILE A 567 23.03 61.86 -34.29
C ILE A 567 22.43 62.37 -32.98
N VAL A 568 21.60 61.56 -32.32
CA VAL A 568 20.98 61.87 -31.04
C VAL A 568 21.34 60.80 -30.03
N ILE A 569 21.84 61.22 -28.87
CA ILE A 569 22.07 60.35 -27.72
C ILE A 569 21.03 60.67 -26.65
N VAL A 570 20.23 59.67 -26.27
CA VAL A 570 19.23 59.79 -25.20
C VAL A 570 19.60 58.84 -24.08
N VAL A 571 19.84 59.39 -22.90
CA VAL A 571 20.03 58.62 -21.67
C VAL A 571 18.76 58.67 -20.84
N SER A 572 18.22 57.50 -20.50
CA SER A 572 16.97 57.39 -19.75
C SER A 572 16.94 56.17 -18.85
N ARG A 573 16.19 56.24 -17.75
CA ARG A 573 15.93 55.08 -16.88
C ARG A 573 14.88 54.16 -17.52
N GLU A 574 15.13 52.86 -17.50
CA GLU A 574 14.18 51.82 -17.84
C GLU A 574 13.64 51.15 -16.55
N LYS A 575 12.60 50.32 -16.70
CA LYS A 575 12.09 49.50 -15.58
C LYS A 575 13.20 48.55 -15.10
N ASP A 576 13.11 48.10 -13.85
CA ASP A 576 14.05 47.16 -13.20
C ASP A 576 15.47 47.70 -12.94
N HIS A 577 15.59 48.98 -12.55
CA HIS A 577 16.88 49.62 -12.20
C HIS A 577 17.91 49.57 -13.34
N GLY A 578 17.46 49.79 -14.57
CA GLY A 578 18.33 49.88 -15.76
C GLY A 578 18.47 51.32 -16.23
N ILE A 579 19.66 51.69 -16.71
CA ILE A 579 19.89 52.93 -17.47
C ILE A 579 20.14 52.56 -18.93
N ALA A 580 19.32 53.09 -19.82
CA ALA A 580 19.45 52.93 -21.27
C ALA A 580 20.14 54.15 -21.90
N ILE A 581 21.22 53.87 -22.64
CA ILE A 581 21.90 54.81 -23.52
C ILE A 581 21.48 54.47 -24.95
N ARG A 582 20.65 55.32 -25.56
CA ARG A 582 20.18 55.17 -26.94
C ARG A 582 20.95 56.10 -27.86
N LEU A 583 21.68 55.54 -28.80
CA LEU A 583 22.36 56.28 -29.85
C LEU A 583 21.57 56.09 -31.15
N ILE A 584 21.01 57.18 -31.66
CA ILE A 584 20.12 57.22 -32.82
C ILE A 584 20.83 57.97 -33.94
N ASP A 585 21.04 57.31 -35.08
CA ASP A 585 21.59 57.92 -36.29
C ASP A 585 20.57 57.92 -37.44
N GLN A 586 20.68 58.92 -38.31
CA GLN A 586 19.92 59.04 -39.56
C GLN A 586 20.70 58.45 -40.75
N GLY A 587 21.46 57.38 -40.50
CA GLY A 587 22.29 56.73 -41.50
C GLY A 587 21.51 55.82 -42.45
N ILE A 588 22.26 55.13 -43.31
CA ILE A 588 21.73 54.22 -44.35
C ILE A 588 21.00 52.97 -43.80
N GLY A 589 21.01 52.77 -42.49
CA GLY A 589 20.40 51.60 -41.84
C GLY A 589 21.10 50.27 -42.11
N ILE A 590 20.52 49.20 -41.54
CA ILE A 590 21.02 47.82 -41.59
C ILE A 590 19.90 46.91 -42.10
N PRO A 591 20.09 46.16 -43.21
CA PRO A 591 19.14 45.21 -43.73
C PRO A 591 18.86 44.08 -42.74
N ASP A 592 17.62 43.59 -42.71
CA ASP A 592 17.18 42.51 -41.81
C ASP A 592 18.07 41.26 -41.84
N LYS A 593 18.56 40.91 -43.04
CA LYS A 593 19.48 39.78 -43.24
C LYS A 593 20.81 40.00 -42.50
N LEU A 594 21.33 41.22 -42.53
CA LEU A 594 22.57 41.59 -41.85
C LEU A 594 22.37 41.79 -40.34
N LEU A 595 21.21 42.26 -39.90
CA LEU A 595 20.86 42.34 -38.47
C LEU A 595 20.90 40.97 -37.78
N THR A 596 20.41 39.93 -38.44
CA THR A 596 20.42 38.54 -37.91
C THR A 596 21.85 38.02 -37.71
N ASP A 597 22.74 38.35 -38.65
CA ASP A 597 24.12 37.87 -38.67
C ASP A 597 25.09 38.77 -37.90
N LEU A 598 24.64 39.93 -37.41
CA LEU A 598 25.49 41.02 -36.88
C LEU A 598 26.38 40.60 -35.69
N PHE A 599 25.94 39.60 -34.93
CA PHE A 599 26.65 39.09 -33.75
C PHE A 599 27.33 37.73 -33.97
N GLU A 600 27.18 37.11 -35.14
CA GLU A 600 27.80 35.83 -35.43
C GLU A 600 29.27 35.98 -35.81
N VAL A 601 30.14 35.26 -35.11
CA VAL A 601 31.58 35.27 -35.36
C VAL A 601 31.88 34.58 -36.68
N GLY A 602 32.48 35.31 -37.63
CA GLY A 602 32.97 34.76 -38.90
C GLY A 602 32.06 35.01 -40.11
N LYS A 603 30.86 35.58 -39.94
CA LYS A 603 30.03 36.04 -41.06
C LYS A 603 30.47 37.45 -41.52
N PRO A 604 30.60 37.71 -42.84
CA PRO A 604 31.02 39.01 -43.35
C PRO A 604 29.88 40.03 -43.25
N THR A 605 29.90 40.88 -42.22
CA THR A 605 28.89 41.93 -41.97
C THR A 605 29.39 43.35 -42.28
N SER A 606 30.61 43.49 -42.81
CA SER A 606 31.22 44.80 -43.06
C SER A 606 30.71 45.46 -44.35
N ARG A 607 30.16 46.67 -44.22
CA ARG A 607 29.75 47.56 -45.32
C ARG A 607 30.65 48.79 -45.42
N GLN A 608 30.71 49.39 -46.61
CA GLN A 608 31.28 50.73 -46.79
C GLN A 608 30.37 51.77 -46.11
N GLY A 609 30.98 52.77 -45.47
CA GLY A 609 30.28 53.94 -44.96
C GLY A 609 29.85 54.89 -46.07
N THR A 610 29.13 55.95 -45.71
CA THR A 610 28.55 56.92 -46.66
C THR A 610 29.59 57.73 -47.44
N GLU A 611 30.85 57.78 -46.97
CA GLU A 611 31.97 58.41 -47.67
C GLU A 611 33.04 57.38 -48.09
N GLY A 612 32.66 56.10 -48.17
CA GLY A 612 33.56 55.01 -48.57
C GLY A 612 34.45 54.50 -47.44
N GLU A 613 34.14 54.81 -46.17
CA GLU A 613 34.90 54.34 -45.02
C GLU A 613 34.80 52.80 -44.88
N LYS A 614 35.91 52.12 -44.59
CA LYS A 614 35.92 50.66 -44.41
C LYS A 614 35.63 50.26 -42.97
N GLY A 615 34.76 49.26 -42.76
CA GLY A 615 34.50 48.67 -41.45
C GLY A 615 35.37 47.44 -41.18
N THR A 616 35.62 47.17 -39.90
CA THR A 616 36.37 45.98 -39.47
C THR A 616 35.47 44.74 -39.31
N GLY A 617 34.16 44.92 -39.07
CA GLY A 617 33.19 43.84 -38.90
C GLY A 617 33.13 43.22 -37.48
N PHE A 618 34.05 43.58 -36.59
CA PHE A 618 34.15 42.97 -35.24
C PHE A 618 33.67 43.87 -34.10
N GLY A 619 33.51 45.17 -34.34
CA GLY A 619 33.19 46.14 -33.29
C GLY A 619 31.91 45.80 -32.54
N MET A 620 30.88 45.32 -33.24
CA MET A 620 29.58 45.02 -32.62
C MET A 620 29.60 43.76 -31.74
N THR A 621 30.38 42.74 -32.13
CA THR A 621 30.61 41.56 -31.29
C THR A 621 31.37 41.90 -30.01
N ILE A 622 32.33 42.84 -30.09
CA ILE A 622 33.07 43.36 -28.93
C ILE A 622 32.16 44.16 -27.99
N VAL A 623 31.33 45.05 -28.54
CA VAL A 623 30.35 45.80 -27.74
C VAL A 623 29.42 44.84 -26.99
N LYS A 624 28.87 43.84 -27.68
CA LYS A 624 27.97 42.85 -27.07
C LYS A 624 28.65 42.09 -25.92
N SER A 625 29.89 41.63 -26.10
CA SER A 625 30.58 40.86 -25.07
C SER A 625 30.88 41.67 -23.81
N TYR A 626 31.26 42.95 -23.93
CA TYR A 626 31.44 43.83 -22.77
C TYR A 626 30.12 44.17 -22.08
N VAL A 627 29.07 44.52 -22.82
CA VAL A 627 27.75 44.82 -22.25
C VAL A 627 27.18 43.62 -21.48
N GLU A 628 27.30 42.40 -22.03
CA GLU A 628 26.90 41.17 -21.33
C GLU A 628 27.73 40.94 -20.06
N LYS A 629 29.02 41.27 -20.07
CA LYS A 629 29.90 41.15 -18.89
C LYS A 629 29.60 42.18 -17.80
N TYR A 630 29.09 43.36 -18.15
CA TYR A 630 28.54 44.31 -17.18
C TYR A 630 27.18 43.86 -16.60
N GLY A 631 26.59 42.78 -17.13
CA GLY A 631 25.24 42.34 -16.79
C GLY A 631 24.14 43.17 -17.47
N GLY A 632 24.48 43.88 -18.53
CA GLY A 632 23.59 44.72 -19.33
C GLY A 632 23.02 44.02 -20.57
N GLN A 633 22.29 44.77 -21.40
CA GLN A 633 21.70 44.30 -22.66
C GLN A 633 21.97 45.28 -23.81
N LEU A 634 22.36 44.76 -24.97
CA LEU A 634 22.45 45.53 -26.22
C LEU A 634 21.22 45.23 -27.10
N ARG A 635 20.53 46.27 -27.57
CA ARG A 635 19.40 46.18 -28.52
C ARG A 635 19.69 47.05 -29.74
N ILE A 636 19.31 46.59 -30.93
CA ILE A 636 19.50 47.33 -32.18
C ILE A 636 18.19 47.28 -32.94
N ASP A 637 17.70 48.46 -33.32
CA ASP A 637 16.55 48.65 -34.20
C ASP A 637 17.04 49.46 -35.40
N SER A 638 16.80 48.99 -36.62
CA SER A 638 17.32 49.63 -37.82
C SER A 638 16.37 49.44 -38.99
N LYS A 639 16.30 50.45 -39.85
CA LYS A 639 15.54 50.43 -41.11
C LYS A 639 16.49 50.82 -42.23
N ASP A 640 16.66 49.94 -43.22
CA ASP A 640 17.56 50.17 -44.35
C ASP A 640 16.99 51.19 -45.34
N GLU A 641 17.87 52.02 -45.91
CA GLU A 641 17.53 53.09 -46.85
C GLU A 641 16.92 52.57 -48.16
N GLU A 642 17.30 51.38 -48.64
CA GLU A 642 16.74 50.81 -49.87
C GLU A 642 15.27 50.43 -49.71
N ASP A 643 14.89 49.91 -48.53
CA ASP A 643 13.53 49.49 -48.21
C ASP A 643 12.68 50.64 -47.64
N HIS A 644 13.31 51.61 -46.97
CA HIS A 644 12.65 52.74 -46.29
C HIS A 644 13.28 54.12 -46.61
N PRO A 645 13.12 54.65 -47.84
CA PRO A 645 13.86 55.85 -48.30
C PRO A 645 13.59 57.15 -47.54
N ASN A 646 12.46 57.24 -46.81
CA ASN A 646 12.05 58.44 -46.09
C ASN A 646 12.09 58.27 -44.55
N ASP A 647 12.43 57.07 -44.06
CA ASP A 647 12.40 56.70 -42.63
C ASP A 647 13.41 55.59 -42.37
N HIS A 648 14.68 55.88 -42.65
CA HIS A 648 15.82 54.98 -42.45
C HIS A 648 16.75 55.51 -41.35
N GLY A 649 17.53 54.60 -40.76
CA GLY A 649 18.44 54.92 -39.67
C GLY A 649 18.64 53.75 -38.73
N THR A 650 19.46 53.96 -37.70
CA THR A 650 19.74 52.94 -36.69
C THR A 650 19.63 53.51 -35.29
N THR A 651 18.95 52.78 -34.41
CA THR A 651 18.92 53.02 -32.97
C THR A 651 19.64 51.88 -32.25
N MET A 652 20.79 52.20 -31.66
CA MET A 652 21.56 51.28 -30.83
C MET A 652 21.33 51.61 -29.35
N THR A 653 20.80 50.66 -28.58
CA THR A 653 20.47 50.84 -27.17
C THR A 653 21.35 49.95 -26.29
N VAL A 654 22.15 50.55 -25.41
CA VAL A 654 22.89 49.84 -24.36
C VAL A 654 22.17 50.06 -23.04
N VAL A 655 21.71 48.97 -22.42
CA VAL A 655 21.08 48.98 -21.10
C VAL A 655 22.09 48.48 -20.09
N LEU A 656 22.44 49.31 -19.11
CA LEU A 656 23.33 48.97 -18.00
C LEU A 656 22.55 48.96 -16.69
N LYS A 657 23.06 48.23 -15.69
CA LYS A 657 22.47 48.23 -14.35
C LYS A 657 22.79 49.56 -13.65
N GLU A 658 21.76 50.21 -13.10
CA GLU A 658 21.89 51.40 -12.27
C GLU A 658 22.63 51.03 -10.97
N ALA A 659 23.60 51.86 -10.58
CA ALA A 659 24.26 51.74 -9.28
C ALA A 659 23.27 52.17 -8.20
N SER A 660 22.97 51.26 -7.26
CA SER A 660 22.05 51.47 -6.14
C SER A 660 22.64 52.37 -5.06
#